data_AF-A0A1H4BVU9-F1
#
_entry.id   AF-A0A1H4BVU9-F1
#
_cell.length_a   1.000
_cell.length_b   1.000
_cell.length_c   1.000
_cell.angle_alpha   90.00
_cell.angle_beta   90.00
_cell.angle_gamma   90.00
#
_symmetry.space_group_name_H-M   'P 1'
#
loop_
_entity.id
_entity.type
_entity.pdbx_description
1 polymer ?
#
loop_
_entity_poly.entity_id
_entity_poly.type
_entity_poly.pdbx_seq_one_letter_code
_entity_poly.pdbx_strand_id
1 'polypeptide(L)'
;MKKILIYGFYLLAAAALLAGCIRDEAVAPAASGDRLILRMPDAQEVALTRAATEAECRIGNLYALVYRGGSLVYKQTAAAAAVTGNGTAQPSVDLNYKVRPGDKIYVVANYPASVGTSLQGLGTGAAESGLSALLVCDNPVYGRVMQRSETQPMYGSVIWSAGSNTCELVRSLAKASVVLDDSGLFAGKTLSFILAGAPQKTSMEVVYDTDADKYEIPNVDGLGGTWSTAVNTDDMIPLTGENYCAPYPISIDAGGVSVDRNTFDKRRSALILCAAAGEAKEYYRLDFSRQLSSTTILGDASNEYIDIDPNTHYAFHIRSVKSGGYSTAAEAWQNPGSNIEYTVTVSGDGWKSSTGNGQYLVRTDRDTVLVLKNVAAASDLVKFACQMPDAGQKPGGELPGSVDTRVVTLVGPDKETLVPVENIQLCTSDGTPVENNMFDFSGETIPADGYPLKYIAGASVPAGHVYLRIRYGNIDHYVPLAYVTLYVRANVNTITYQGRKDATLDVRSYYQASGTSACSPCPWTAEFSVDGGASWTKSAPDMLSGFPESGRGSYDAPEEGFPNLFKFDVTAQAVAEDNPHNEVLRATQNVSGVYDLSTKGGRTAMNTANCYLVSAPGSYTFPLVYGNGVKDGVPNAAAYAAAGGTNILDLFLNYQDAPIDDPYIYNDPGIQLADACLVWQDAPNLVSGIALAADKQSIRFEVDRSTIRQGNAVIAVRDASGEIVWSWHIWVTDYILGSDLRRVTNFQGNEYTAMPVNVGWCDREVMVSEARSVMVRITQDRTGVSQTFTIDQTAYSNDRPGHNPYFQWGRKDPMLPVVGTMKDKDFYTDLPEYAFDKSGAGKVSVSEAIRHPHVFYNYGSEGPVFDWCTERYLNLWGTSVSGIEHAVGVKTIYDPSPVGYIMPPAGFFTGFSATGGTVSSVSQFNVEGGFDAGWNFYGEKGGKGGLIFLPAVGYRTYVSGHGLTFGNTGYCWSSSTYDYDSGSSYNFTLSEGKLTPTSTISRAAGLSVRAVRE
;
A
#
# COMPACT_ATOMS: atom_id res chain seq x y z
N MET A 1 -41.07 37.05 -17.48
CA MET A 1 -41.35 35.81 -18.21
C MET A 1 -40.63 35.85 -19.55
N LYS A 2 -39.36 35.44 -19.54
CA LYS A 2 -38.43 35.50 -20.67
C LYS A 2 -37.69 34.17 -20.65
N LYS A 3 -37.57 33.52 -21.82
CA LYS A 3 -36.92 32.22 -22.13
C LYS A 3 -37.96 31.24 -22.67
N ILE A 4 -37.77 30.90 -23.96
CA ILE A 4 -38.27 29.75 -24.76
C ILE A 4 -38.54 30.30 -26.16
N LEU A 5 -37.47 30.61 -26.91
CA LEU A 5 -37.46 30.71 -28.39
C LEU A 5 -36.04 30.96 -28.98
N ILE A 6 -34.97 30.53 -28.29
CA ILE A 6 -33.57 30.68 -28.77
C ILE A 6 -32.76 29.35 -28.69
N TYR A 7 -33.38 28.22 -28.36
CA TYR A 7 -32.66 26.92 -28.23
C TYR A 7 -32.95 25.88 -29.33
N GLY A 8 -33.61 26.27 -30.42
CA GLY A 8 -33.95 25.37 -31.52
C GLY A 8 -32.99 25.35 -32.72
N PHE A 9 -31.95 26.19 -32.75
CA PHE A 9 -31.10 26.39 -33.94
C PHE A 9 -29.62 25.99 -33.77
N TYR A 10 -29.21 25.45 -32.60
CA TYR A 10 -27.82 25.07 -32.32
C TYR A 10 -27.54 23.56 -32.36
N LEU A 11 -28.51 22.72 -32.73
CA LEU A 11 -28.39 21.26 -32.68
C LEU A 11 -28.38 20.56 -34.05
N LEU A 12 -28.31 21.30 -35.16
CA LEU A 12 -28.39 20.73 -36.52
C LEU A 12 -27.49 21.48 -37.53
N ALA A 13 -26.18 21.52 -37.26
CA ALA A 13 -25.15 21.69 -38.30
C ALA A 13 -23.77 21.15 -37.87
N ALA A 14 -23.74 20.31 -36.84
CA ALA A 14 -22.57 19.55 -36.38
C ALA A 14 -22.30 18.29 -37.24
N ALA A 15 -22.67 18.30 -38.53
CA ALA A 15 -22.62 17.10 -39.39
C ALA A 15 -22.12 17.33 -40.83
N ALA A 16 -21.52 18.47 -41.17
CA ALA A 16 -21.16 18.78 -42.57
C ALA A 16 -19.80 19.48 -42.79
N LEU A 17 -18.75 19.13 -42.04
CA LEU A 17 -17.36 19.52 -42.37
C LEU A 17 -16.35 18.35 -42.27
N LEU A 18 -16.84 17.12 -42.42
CA LEU A 18 -16.02 15.95 -42.75
C LEU A 18 -16.14 15.66 -44.25
N ALA A 19 -15.09 15.98 -45.01
CA ALA A 19 -14.60 15.27 -46.20
C ALA A 19 -13.77 16.20 -47.09
N GLY A 20 -12.45 16.20 -46.87
CA GLY A 20 -11.45 16.76 -47.78
C GLY A 20 -10.20 15.92 -47.71
N CYS A 21 -10.27 14.71 -48.28
CA CYS A 21 -9.20 13.72 -48.31
C CYS A 21 -7.99 14.25 -49.11
N ILE A 22 -6.80 14.25 -48.49
CA ILE A 22 -5.55 13.92 -49.19
C ILE A 22 -5.04 12.64 -48.53
N ARG A 23 -4.83 11.62 -49.35
CA ARG A 23 -4.48 10.24 -49.00
C ARG A 23 -3.10 10.14 -48.36
N ASP A 24 -3.08 9.45 -47.23
CA ASP A 24 -2.15 8.45 -46.71
C ASP A 24 -0.83 8.22 -47.48
N GLU A 25 0.29 8.48 -46.80
CA GLU A 25 1.25 7.40 -46.55
C GLU A 25 0.96 6.85 -45.14
N ALA A 26 0.36 5.67 -45.12
CA ALA A 26 0.09 4.93 -43.90
C ALA A 26 1.41 4.52 -43.23
N VAL A 27 1.66 5.05 -42.04
CA VAL A 27 2.62 4.46 -41.09
C VAL A 27 1.81 3.82 -39.96
N ALA A 28 2.17 2.57 -39.66
CA ALA A 28 1.61 1.62 -38.70
C ALA A 28 1.11 2.21 -37.35
N PRO A 29 0.20 1.51 -36.64
CA PRO A 29 -0.33 1.96 -35.35
C PRO A 29 0.81 2.17 -34.35
N ALA A 30 0.97 3.41 -33.86
CA ALA A 30 2.06 3.76 -32.96
C ALA A 30 1.90 3.07 -31.60
N ALA A 31 2.94 2.31 -31.24
CA ALA A 31 3.11 1.70 -29.93
C ALA A 31 3.16 2.75 -28.81
N SER A 32 2.67 2.34 -27.62
CA SER A 32 2.93 2.91 -26.29
C SER A 32 4.24 3.71 -26.26
N GLY A 33 4.14 5.03 -26.06
CA GLY A 33 5.28 5.93 -26.12
C GLY A 33 5.51 6.58 -24.77
N ASP A 34 6.78 6.65 -24.39
CA ASP A 34 7.23 6.85 -23.03
C ASP A 34 6.81 8.20 -22.42
N ARG A 35 6.73 8.27 -21.08
CA ARG A 35 6.43 9.51 -20.35
C ARG A 35 7.70 10.32 -20.12
N LEU A 36 7.71 11.57 -20.58
CA LEU A 36 8.76 12.53 -20.28
C LEU A 36 8.37 13.37 -19.06
N ILE A 37 9.17 13.28 -17.99
CA ILE A 37 9.03 14.14 -16.82
C ILE A 37 9.77 15.44 -17.12
N LEU A 38 9.09 16.58 -16.91
CA LEU A 38 9.69 17.90 -17.00
C LEU A 38 9.96 18.37 -15.57
N ARG A 39 11.14 18.94 -15.33
CA ARG A 39 11.48 19.59 -14.06
C ARG A 39 11.73 21.05 -14.33
N MET A 40 10.89 21.92 -13.81
CA MET A 40 11.11 23.35 -13.87
C MET A 40 11.95 23.73 -12.66
N PRO A 41 13.23 24.09 -12.84
CA PRO A 41 14.00 24.57 -11.71
C PRO A 41 13.36 25.86 -11.18
N ASP A 42 13.48 26.05 -9.87
CA ASP A 42 13.31 27.38 -9.30
C ASP A 42 14.34 28.33 -9.93
N ALA A 43 14.17 29.63 -9.75
CA ALA A 43 15.22 30.57 -10.13
C ALA A 43 16.56 30.13 -9.51
N GLN A 44 17.65 30.24 -10.27
CA GLN A 44 18.93 29.59 -9.94
C GLN A 44 19.40 29.91 -8.51
N GLU A 45 19.93 28.91 -7.81
CA GLU A 45 20.07 28.86 -6.36
C GLU A 45 21.32 29.60 -5.83
N VAL A 46 21.09 30.61 -4.98
CA VAL A 46 21.81 30.71 -3.70
C VAL A 46 20.77 30.98 -2.60
N ALA A 47 20.26 29.88 -2.04
CA ALA A 47 19.60 29.73 -0.74
C ALA A 47 18.50 30.74 -0.31
N LEU A 48 17.43 30.85 -1.11
CA LEU A 48 16.02 30.83 -0.69
C LEU A 48 15.17 30.92 -1.98
N THR A 49 14.64 29.79 -2.42
CA THR A 49 13.72 29.72 -3.56
C THR A 49 12.44 30.50 -3.21
N ARG A 50 12.18 31.61 -3.90
CA ARG A 50 10.78 31.95 -4.18
C ARG A 50 10.28 30.82 -5.05
N ALA A 51 9.38 29.98 -4.52
CA ALA A 51 8.70 28.98 -5.35
C ALA A 51 8.15 29.69 -6.59
N ALA A 52 8.52 29.19 -7.76
CA ALA A 52 7.95 29.71 -8.99
C ALA A 52 6.41 29.72 -8.85
N THR A 53 5.80 30.86 -9.17
CA THR A 53 4.35 30.98 -9.10
C THR A 53 3.71 29.97 -10.05
N GLU A 54 2.48 29.55 -9.77
CA GLU A 54 1.73 28.66 -10.67
C GLU A 54 1.75 29.16 -12.12
N ALA A 55 1.65 30.48 -12.32
CA ALA A 55 1.74 31.11 -13.64
C ALA A 55 3.12 30.92 -14.31
N GLU A 56 4.19 31.02 -13.53
CA GLU A 56 5.57 30.78 -13.99
C GLU A 56 5.85 29.30 -14.30
N CYS A 57 4.99 28.38 -13.85
CA CYS A 57 5.08 26.93 -14.13
C CYS A 57 4.06 26.43 -15.16
N ARG A 58 3.23 27.31 -15.73
CA ARG A 58 2.21 26.91 -16.71
C ARG A 58 2.82 26.72 -18.10
N ILE A 59 2.48 25.59 -18.73
CA ILE A 59 2.76 25.28 -20.14
C ILE A 59 1.47 25.50 -20.94
N GLY A 60 1.46 26.52 -21.78
CA GLY A 60 0.40 26.82 -22.76
C GLY A 60 0.54 26.02 -24.05
N ASN A 61 1.76 25.88 -24.55
CA ASN A 61 2.11 25.10 -25.74
C ASN A 61 3.52 24.49 -25.62
N LEU A 62 3.79 23.40 -26.33
CA LEU A 62 5.06 22.69 -26.27
C LEU A 62 5.38 21.97 -27.59
N TYR A 63 6.64 22.04 -28.01
CA TYR A 63 7.26 21.13 -28.97
C TYR A 63 8.20 20.16 -28.26
N ALA A 64 8.11 18.88 -28.58
CA ALA A 64 9.12 17.87 -28.26
C ALA A 64 9.79 17.42 -29.56
N LEU A 65 11.11 17.60 -29.68
CA LEU A 65 11.90 17.31 -30.86
C LEU A 65 12.91 16.21 -30.54
N VAL A 66 12.81 15.06 -31.20
CA VAL A 66 13.67 13.91 -30.95
C VAL A 66 14.75 13.82 -32.04
N TYR A 67 16.01 13.93 -31.64
CA TYR A 67 17.18 13.79 -32.50
C TYR A 67 17.92 12.47 -32.20
N ARG A 68 18.37 11.82 -33.28
CA ARG A 68 19.19 10.60 -33.21
C ARG A 68 20.38 10.75 -34.14
N GLY A 69 21.59 10.64 -33.58
CA GLY A 69 22.83 10.79 -34.36
C GLY A 69 22.96 12.15 -35.05
N GLY A 70 22.42 13.22 -34.46
CA GLY A 70 22.47 14.58 -35.01
C GLY A 70 21.39 14.92 -36.05
N SER A 71 20.43 14.04 -36.31
CA SER A 71 19.31 14.29 -37.23
C SER A 71 17.95 14.15 -36.55
N LEU A 72 17.01 15.04 -36.89
CA LEU A 72 15.64 15.00 -36.36
C LEU A 72 14.93 13.73 -36.85
N VAL A 73 14.51 12.87 -35.93
CA VAL A 73 13.77 11.64 -36.25
C VAL A 73 12.28 11.73 -35.96
N TYR A 74 11.87 12.63 -35.05
CA TYR A 74 10.47 12.83 -34.72
C TYR A 74 10.22 14.22 -34.13
N LYS A 75 9.02 14.77 -34.32
CA LYS A 75 8.54 15.98 -33.65
C LYS A 75 7.08 15.83 -33.23
N GLN A 76 6.75 16.33 -32.05
CA GLN A 76 5.40 16.38 -31.50
C GLN A 76 5.08 17.75 -30.96
N THR A 77 3.82 18.17 -31.13
CA THR A 77 3.24 19.31 -30.42
C THR A 77 2.32 18.83 -29.31
N ALA A 78 2.34 19.49 -28.16
CA ALA A 78 1.40 19.31 -27.08
C ALA A 78 0.75 20.66 -26.70
N ALA A 79 -0.58 20.67 -26.55
CA ALA A 79 -1.32 21.80 -26.01
C ALA A 79 -1.37 21.72 -24.47
N ALA A 80 -1.69 22.82 -23.80
CA ALA A 80 -1.79 22.90 -22.33
C ALA A 80 -2.57 21.75 -21.67
N ALA A 81 -3.67 21.29 -22.31
CA ALA A 81 -4.53 20.23 -21.80
C ALA A 81 -3.89 18.82 -21.85
N ALA A 82 -2.84 18.64 -22.65
CA ALA A 82 -2.11 17.39 -22.77
C ALA A 82 -0.96 17.28 -21.75
N VAL A 83 -0.75 18.30 -20.92
CA VAL A 83 0.30 18.34 -19.90
C VAL A 83 -0.30 17.94 -18.55
N THR A 84 0.16 16.82 -18.00
CA THR A 84 -0.27 16.33 -16.67
C THR A 84 0.50 17.09 -15.59
N GLY A 85 -0.19 17.60 -14.56
CA GLY A 85 0.45 18.41 -13.51
C GLY A 85 0.85 19.82 -13.95
N ASN A 86 0.19 20.37 -14.99
CA ASN A 86 0.45 21.71 -15.50
C ASN A 86 0.31 22.78 -14.39
N GLY A 87 1.26 23.72 -14.31
CA GLY A 87 1.33 24.72 -13.24
C GLY A 87 2.06 24.25 -11.97
N THR A 88 2.56 23.01 -11.93
CA THR A 88 3.44 22.51 -10.86
C THR A 88 4.91 22.53 -11.31
N ALA A 89 5.85 22.34 -10.36
CA ALA A 89 7.28 22.30 -10.67
C ALA A 89 7.72 21.03 -11.43
N GLN A 90 6.87 19.99 -11.50
CA GLN A 90 7.18 18.72 -12.16
C GLN A 90 6.04 18.20 -13.05
N PRO A 91 5.66 18.91 -14.12
CA PRO A 91 4.67 18.41 -15.05
C PRO A 91 5.23 17.26 -15.91
N SER A 92 4.36 16.52 -16.59
CA SER A 92 4.77 15.47 -17.52
C SER A 92 3.96 15.51 -18.82
N VAL A 93 4.59 15.03 -19.89
CA VAL A 93 4.00 14.89 -21.21
C VAL A 93 4.26 13.49 -21.75
N ASP A 94 3.20 12.86 -22.28
CA ASP A 94 3.31 11.55 -22.90
C ASP A 94 3.75 11.72 -24.37
N LEU A 95 4.80 10.99 -24.76
CA LEU A 95 5.34 11.05 -26.11
C LEU A 95 4.61 10.08 -27.03
N ASN A 96 4.19 10.53 -28.21
CA ASN A 96 3.56 9.69 -29.22
C ASN A 96 4.58 8.95 -30.10
N TYR A 97 5.82 8.81 -29.61
CA TYR A 97 6.94 8.18 -30.28
C TYR A 97 7.76 7.40 -29.27
N LYS A 98 8.14 6.17 -29.64
CA LYS A 98 8.98 5.32 -28.81
C LYS A 98 10.44 5.75 -28.90
N VAL A 99 10.95 6.31 -27.82
CA VAL A 99 12.31 6.88 -27.76
C VAL A 99 13.32 5.76 -27.47
N ARG A 100 14.55 5.89 -27.97
CA ARG A 100 15.63 4.91 -27.76
C ARG A 100 16.69 5.49 -26.82
N PRO A 101 17.36 4.65 -26.00
CA PRO A 101 18.53 5.10 -25.25
C PRO A 101 19.56 5.79 -26.17
N GLY A 102 19.99 6.99 -25.79
CA GLY A 102 20.90 7.84 -26.57
C GLY A 102 20.20 8.85 -27.49
N ASP A 103 18.88 8.82 -27.66
CA ASP A 103 18.16 9.88 -28.36
C ASP A 103 18.19 11.18 -27.53
N LYS A 104 18.40 12.33 -28.19
CA LYS A 104 18.30 13.64 -27.56
C LYS A 104 16.91 14.22 -27.77
N ILE A 105 16.22 14.57 -26.70
CA ILE A 105 14.93 15.24 -26.76
C ILE A 105 15.11 16.70 -26.38
N TYR A 106 14.72 17.61 -27.26
CA TYR A 106 14.60 19.03 -26.97
C TYR A 106 13.15 19.39 -26.72
N VAL A 107 12.91 20.14 -25.64
CA VAL A 107 11.60 20.64 -25.27
C VAL A 107 11.61 22.15 -25.41
N VAL A 108 10.71 22.67 -26.25
CA VAL A 108 10.50 24.11 -26.45
C VAL A 108 9.07 24.42 -26.02
N ALA A 109 8.91 25.12 -24.90
CA ALA A 109 7.60 25.41 -24.31
C ALA A 109 7.31 26.92 -24.32
N ASN A 110 6.03 27.27 -24.41
CA ASN A 110 5.52 28.65 -24.40
C ASN A 110 6.20 29.54 -25.44
N TYR A 111 6.42 29.00 -26.63
CA TYR A 111 7.12 29.68 -27.71
C TYR A 111 6.25 30.75 -28.38
N PRO A 112 6.85 31.88 -28.83
CA PRO A 112 6.14 32.88 -29.61
C PRO A 112 5.81 32.36 -31.01
N ALA A 113 4.85 33.01 -31.68
CA ALA A 113 4.34 32.58 -32.99
C ALA A 113 5.44 32.48 -34.08
N SER A 114 6.46 33.33 -34.03
CA SER A 114 7.61 33.30 -34.93
C SER A 114 8.40 31.99 -34.81
N VAL A 115 8.79 31.61 -33.59
CA VAL A 115 9.47 30.34 -33.29
C VAL A 115 8.56 29.15 -33.63
N GLY A 116 7.27 29.23 -33.30
CA GLY A 116 6.30 28.19 -33.65
C GLY A 116 6.22 27.92 -35.15
N THR A 117 6.27 28.97 -35.98
CA THR A 117 6.28 28.87 -37.45
C THR A 117 7.59 28.25 -37.94
N SER A 118 8.74 28.67 -37.39
CA SER A 118 10.05 28.10 -37.71
C SER A 118 10.13 26.60 -37.42
N LEU A 119 9.64 26.16 -36.25
CA LEU A 119 9.63 24.75 -35.84
C LEU A 119 8.59 23.91 -36.61
N GLN A 120 7.48 24.52 -37.05
CA GLN A 120 6.50 23.85 -37.89
C GLN A 120 7.10 23.43 -39.25
N GLY A 121 7.98 24.25 -39.82
CA GLY A 121 8.68 23.97 -41.07
C GLY A 121 9.80 22.91 -40.98
N LEU A 122 10.18 22.49 -39.76
CA LEU A 122 11.29 21.57 -39.54
C LEU A 122 10.94 20.12 -39.94
N GLY A 123 11.51 19.60 -41.02
CA GLY A 123 11.29 18.23 -41.50
C GLY A 123 12.18 17.19 -40.78
N THR A 124 11.77 15.92 -40.83
CA THR A 124 12.65 14.81 -40.41
C THR A 124 13.92 14.79 -41.28
N GLY A 125 15.06 14.48 -40.67
CA GLY A 125 16.38 14.56 -41.29
C GLY A 125 17.09 15.92 -41.15
N ALA A 126 16.42 16.95 -40.61
CA ALA A 126 17.08 18.22 -40.30
C ALA A 126 18.22 18.04 -39.29
N ALA A 127 19.33 18.75 -39.48
CA ALA A 127 20.50 18.68 -38.61
C ALA A 127 20.26 19.37 -37.26
N GLU A 128 20.71 18.74 -36.17
CA GLU A 128 20.66 19.28 -34.79
C GLU A 128 21.30 20.66 -34.70
N SER A 129 22.41 20.88 -35.42
CA SER A 129 23.13 22.17 -35.48
C SER A 129 22.31 23.32 -36.07
N GLY A 130 21.18 23.03 -36.74
CA GLY A 130 20.28 24.05 -37.27
C GLY A 130 19.22 24.54 -36.29
N LEU A 131 19.04 23.87 -35.15
CA LEU A 131 17.95 24.16 -34.21
C LEU A 131 18.07 25.55 -33.57
N SER A 132 19.26 25.92 -33.08
CA SER A 132 19.50 27.20 -32.39
C SER A 132 19.04 28.41 -33.20
N ALA A 133 19.27 28.43 -34.51
CA ALA A 133 18.87 29.52 -35.39
C ALA A 133 17.33 29.67 -35.51
N LEU A 134 16.58 28.60 -35.29
CA LEU A 134 15.11 28.59 -35.34
C LEU A 134 14.45 29.08 -34.04
N LEU A 135 15.22 29.13 -32.96
CA LEU A 135 14.78 29.55 -31.63
C LEU A 135 14.96 31.05 -31.37
N VAL A 136 15.49 31.79 -32.35
CA VAL A 136 15.63 33.25 -32.30
C VAL A 136 14.25 33.92 -32.39
N CYS A 137 13.96 34.82 -31.46
CA CYS A 137 12.69 35.51 -31.34
C CYS A 137 12.86 37.02 -31.09
N ASP A 138 11.77 37.76 -31.18
CA ASP A 138 11.75 39.17 -30.77
C ASP A 138 11.90 39.26 -29.25
N ASN A 139 12.73 40.18 -28.78
CA ASN A 139 12.95 40.39 -27.37
C ASN A 139 11.67 40.96 -26.72
N PRO A 140 11.08 40.30 -25.71
CA PRO A 140 9.80 40.69 -25.12
C PRO A 140 9.83 42.05 -24.41
N VAL A 141 11.02 42.59 -24.10
CA VAL A 141 11.17 43.97 -23.63
C VAL A 141 10.65 44.98 -24.68
N TYR A 142 10.56 44.58 -25.95
CA TYR A 142 10.05 45.39 -27.05
C TYR A 142 8.72 44.86 -27.59
N GLY A 143 7.68 45.71 -27.52
CA GLY A 143 6.43 45.49 -28.26
C GLY A 143 5.22 45.07 -27.43
N ARG A 144 5.38 44.78 -26.13
CA ARG A 144 4.31 44.85 -25.10
C ARG A 144 4.84 44.46 -23.72
N VAL A 145 4.10 44.88 -22.69
CA VAL A 145 4.24 44.36 -21.33
C VAL A 145 3.80 42.89 -21.27
N MET A 146 4.65 42.00 -20.78
CA MET A 146 4.22 40.66 -20.37
C MET A 146 3.60 40.73 -18.97
N GLN A 147 2.33 40.35 -18.86
CA GLN A 147 1.65 40.33 -17.56
C GLN A 147 2.11 39.15 -16.69
N ARG A 148 1.98 39.29 -15.37
CA ARG A 148 2.23 38.21 -14.38
C ARG A 148 1.47 36.91 -14.67
N SER A 149 0.36 36.97 -15.40
CA SER A 149 -0.47 35.84 -15.80
C SER A 149 -0.03 35.16 -17.11
N GLU A 150 0.88 35.77 -17.88
CA GLU A 150 1.37 35.21 -19.14
C GLU A 150 2.38 34.07 -18.89
N THR A 151 2.25 33.00 -19.69
CA THR A 151 3.14 31.84 -19.65
C THR A 151 4.52 32.20 -20.19
N GLN A 152 5.58 31.81 -19.46
CA GLN A 152 6.95 32.19 -19.79
C GLN A 152 7.60 31.22 -20.78
N PRO A 153 8.36 31.70 -21.80
CA PRO A 153 9.10 30.82 -22.72
C PRO A 153 10.12 29.97 -21.95
N MET A 154 10.18 28.68 -22.27
CA MET A 154 11.11 27.74 -21.64
C MET A 154 11.75 26.81 -22.65
N TYR A 155 12.97 26.39 -22.34
CA TYR A 155 13.76 25.47 -23.14
C TYR A 155 14.45 24.43 -22.26
N GLY A 156 14.56 23.22 -22.76
CA GLY A 156 15.20 22.12 -22.05
C GLY A 156 15.68 21.04 -23.00
N SER A 157 16.61 20.22 -22.54
CA SER A 157 17.00 19.02 -23.26
C SER A 157 17.30 17.86 -22.31
N VAL A 158 17.12 16.63 -22.80
CA VAL A 158 17.48 15.40 -22.08
C VAL A 158 18.00 14.36 -23.05
N ILE A 159 19.01 13.60 -22.63
CA ILE A 159 19.45 12.39 -23.32
C ILE A 159 18.66 11.22 -22.75
N TRP A 160 17.91 10.53 -23.59
CA TRP A 160 17.07 9.43 -23.18
C TRP A 160 17.92 8.24 -22.71
N SER A 161 17.53 7.67 -21.58
CA SER A 161 18.15 6.50 -20.93
C SER A 161 17.10 5.41 -20.67
N ALA A 162 17.54 4.22 -20.27
CA ALA A 162 16.63 3.12 -19.92
C ALA A 162 15.91 3.33 -18.56
N GLY A 163 16.30 4.35 -17.78
CA GLY A 163 15.72 4.67 -16.47
C GLY A 163 14.71 5.82 -16.53
N SER A 164 14.52 6.50 -15.38
CA SER A 164 13.71 7.73 -15.33
C SER A 164 14.39 8.84 -16.13
N ASN A 165 13.66 9.47 -17.04
CA ASN A 165 14.16 10.55 -17.88
C ASN A 165 13.48 11.87 -17.48
N THR A 166 14.27 12.78 -16.92
CA THR A 166 13.82 14.11 -16.52
C THR A 166 14.48 15.17 -17.38
N CYS A 167 13.69 15.99 -18.05
CA CYS A 167 14.16 17.16 -18.79
C CYS A 167 14.06 18.39 -17.90
N GLU A 168 15.18 19.04 -17.63
CA GLU A 168 15.17 20.35 -16.99
C GLU A 168 14.67 21.39 -17.98
N LEU A 169 13.56 22.05 -17.63
CA LEU A 169 12.86 23.00 -18.50
C LEU A 169 13.00 24.40 -17.90
N VAL A 170 13.95 25.16 -18.42
CA VAL A 170 14.45 26.40 -17.84
C VAL A 170 13.78 27.60 -18.51
N ARG A 171 13.44 28.63 -17.74
CA ARG A 171 12.87 29.87 -18.27
C ARG A 171 13.93 30.64 -19.06
N SER A 172 13.61 31.02 -20.29
CA SER A 172 14.52 31.75 -21.18
C SER A 172 14.64 33.25 -20.84
N LEU A 173 13.86 33.74 -19.88
CA LEU A 173 13.82 35.15 -19.48
C LEU A 173 14.23 35.31 -18.01
N ALA A 174 14.73 36.49 -17.69
CA ALA A 174 14.93 36.98 -16.34
C ALA A 174 13.70 37.77 -15.88
N LYS A 175 13.57 37.94 -14.57
CA LYS A 175 12.51 38.72 -13.92
C LYS A 175 13.10 39.95 -13.25
N ALA A 176 12.45 41.09 -13.41
CA ALA A 176 12.78 42.33 -12.71
C ALA A 176 11.56 42.87 -11.94
N SER A 177 11.78 43.28 -10.70
CA SER A 177 10.75 43.94 -9.87
C SER A 177 11.34 45.07 -9.06
N VAL A 178 10.50 46.04 -8.69
CA VAL A 178 10.87 47.13 -7.78
C VAL A 178 10.21 46.90 -6.43
N VAL A 179 10.99 46.99 -5.36
CA VAL A 179 10.53 46.87 -3.97
C VAL A 179 10.91 48.17 -3.24
N LEU A 180 9.99 48.70 -2.44
CA LEU A 180 10.27 49.82 -1.55
C LEU A 180 10.65 49.26 -0.19
N ASP A 181 11.86 49.57 0.30
CA ASP A 181 12.28 49.11 1.63
C ASP A 181 11.55 49.85 2.76
N ASP A 182 11.04 51.04 2.46
CA ASP A 182 10.07 51.77 3.28
C ASP A 182 8.87 52.18 2.43
N SER A 183 7.68 51.75 2.86
CA SER A 183 6.39 52.08 2.22
C SER A 183 6.09 53.58 2.18
N GLY A 184 6.75 54.40 2.99
CA GLY A 184 6.67 55.86 2.99
C GLY A 184 7.49 56.54 1.89
N LEU A 185 8.40 55.82 1.23
CA LEU A 185 9.17 56.33 0.09
C LEU A 185 8.19 56.64 -1.05
N PHE A 186 8.14 57.90 -1.48
CA PHE A 186 7.20 58.44 -2.47
C PHE A 186 5.72 58.55 -2.02
N ALA A 187 5.45 58.73 -0.73
CA ALA A 187 4.10 58.94 -0.22
C ALA A 187 3.28 59.95 -1.05
N GLY A 188 2.08 59.55 -1.46
CA GLY A 188 1.18 60.36 -2.29
C GLY A 188 1.48 60.38 -3.80
N LYS A 189 2.50 59.64 -4.27
CA LYS A 189 2.80 59.46 -5.70
C LYS A 189 2.39 58.07 -6.19
N THR A 190 1.97 57.97 -7.45
CA THR A 190 1.77 56.70 -8.15
C THR A 190 3.06 56.29 -8.83
N LEU A 191 3.53 55.08 -8.58
CA LEU A 191 4.80 54.57 -9.11
C LEU A 191 4.56 53.59 -10.27
N SER A 192 5.33 53.75 -11.33
CA SER A 192 5.38 52.82 -12.46
C SER A 192 6.80 52.69 -13.01
N PHE A 193 7.12 51.63 -13.76
CA PHE A 193 8.46 51.42 -14.30
C PHE A 193 8.47 50.74 -15.68
N ILE A 194 9.59 50.83 -16.38
CA ILE A 194 9.84 50.11 -17.64
C ILE A 194 11.32 49.76 -17.76
N LEU A 195 11.64 48.65 -18.44
CA LEU A 195 13.00 48.30 -18.82
C LEU A 195 13.36 48.93 -20.16
N ALA A 196 14.57 49.44 -20.29
CA ALA A 196 15.08 50.06 -21.51
C ALA A 196 16.49 49.56 -21.84
N GLY A 197 16.81 49.51 -23.14
CA GLY A 197 18.16 49.28 -23.67
C GLY A 197 18.63 47.83 -23.79
N ALA A 198 17.90 47.00 -24.52
CA ALA A 198 18.23 45.62 -24.88
C ALA A 198 18.32 45.42 -26.42
N PRO A 199 18.83 44.30 -26.93
CA PRO A 199 18.75 43.98 -28.36
C PRO A 199 17.31 43.69 -28.80
N GLN A 200 16.95 44.00 -30.06
CA GLN A 200 15.63 43.68 -30.62
C GLN A 200 15.33 42.18 -30.72
N LYS A 201 16.37 41.34 -30.77
CA LYS A 201 16.26 39.88 -30.86
C LYS A 201 16.92 39.21 -29.66
N THR A 202 16.40 38.04 -29.30
CA THR A 202 16.97 37.13 -28.31
C THR A 202 16.75 35.68 -28.76
N SER A 203 17.16 34.70 -27.96
CA SER A 203 16.87 33.27 -28.17
C SER A 203 16.04 32.69 -27.04
N MET A 204 15.25 31.67 -27.36
CA MET A 204 14.65 30.80 -26.34
C MET A 204 15.62 29.75 -25.81
N GLU A 205 16.70 29.46 -26.53
CA GLU A 205 17.68 28.46 -26.12
C GLU A 205 18.41 28.89 -24.84
N VAL A 206 18.49 27.96 -23.89
CA VAL A 206 19.22 28.13 -22.63
C VAL A 206 20.14 26.94 -22.44
N VAL A 207 21.41 27.21 -22.13
CA VAL A 207 22.42 26.21 -21.81
C VAL A 207 22.93 26.49 -20.41
N TYR A 208 23.26 25.44 -19.67
CA TYR A 208 23.91 25.56 -18.37
C TYR A 208 25.42 25.49 -18.55
N ASP A 209 26.12 26.57 -18.23
CA ASP A 209 27.58 26.62 -18.15
C ASP A 209 28.00 26.07 -16.77
N THR A 210 28.61 24.89 -16.79
CA THR A 210 29.09 24.20 -15.59
C THR A 210 30.28 24.88 -14.93
N ASP A 211 31.09 25.63 -15.69
CA ASP A 211 32.30 26.29 -15.16
C ASP A 211 31.94 27.61 -14.48
N ALA A 212 30.97 28.33 -15.04
CA ALA A 212 30.43 29.56 -14.47
C ALA A 212 29.30 29.32 -13.45
N ASP A 213 28.84 28.07 -13.31
CA ASP A 213 27.67 27.68 -12.52
C ASP A 213 26.48 28.60 -12.80
N LYS A 214 26.15 28.79 -14.09
CA LYS A 214 25.03 29.65 -14.49
C LYS A 214 24.37 29.22 -15.80
N TYR A 215 23.09 29.56 -15.94
CA TYR A 215 22.41 29.45 -17.22
C TYR A 215 22.78 30.64 -18.13
N GLU A 216 22.93 30.39 -19.42
CA GLU A 216 23.21 31.41 -20.43
C GLU A 216 22.54 31.12 -21.77
N ILE A 217 22.43 32.15 -22.62
CA ILE A 217 22.03 31.97 -24.01
C ILE A 217 23.28 31.69 -24.84
N PRO A 218 23.32 30.59 -25.62
CA PRO A 218 24.45 30.32 -26.48
C PRO A 218 24.52 31.29 -27.67
N ASN A 219 25.73 31.68 -28.05
CA ASN A 219 26.02 32.49 -29.25
C ASN A 219 25.28 33.84 -29.30
N VAL A 220 25.28 34.59 -28.19
CA VAL A 220 24.63 35.91 -28.05
C VAL A 220 25.05 36.89 -29.16
N ASP A 221 26.33 36.87 -29.56
CA ASP A 221 26.89 37.73 -30.60
C ASP A 221 26.30 37.46 -32.00
N GLY A 222 25.79 36.25 -32.23
CA GLY A 222 25.25 35.79 -33.52
C GLY A 222 23.75 36.01 -33.72
N LEU A 223 23.03 36.50 -32.70
CA LEU A 223 21.56 36.61 -32.73
C LEU A 223 21.03 37.69 -33.69
N GLY A 224 21.85 38.72 -33.98
CA GLY A 224 21.56 39.80 -34.93
C GLY A 224 20.40 40.73 -34.52
N GLY A 225 20.60 42.05 -34.58
CA GLY A 225 19.52 43.02 -34.33
C GLY A 225 20.01 44.41 -33.97
N THR A 226 19.20 45.43 -34.25
CA THR A 226 19.47 46.80 -33.81
C THR A 226 19.20 46.92 -32.31
N TRP A 227 20.10 47.56 -31.57
CA TRP A 227 19.82 47.96 -30.20
C TRP A 227 18.80 49.09 -30.18
N SER A 228 17.78 48.97 -29.34
CA SER A 228 16.76 50.01 -29.22
C SER A 228 17.02 50.87 -27.99
N THR A 229 17.11 52.19 -28.21
CA THR A 229 17.49 53.18 -27.20
C THR A 229 16.30 54.05 -26.74
N ALA A 230 15.07 53.72 -27.11
CA ALA A 230 13.87 54.51 -26.80
C ALA A 230 13.15 54.02 -25.54
N VAL A 231 12.76 54.95 -24.65
CA VAL A 231 11.90 54.67 -23.49
C VAL A 231 10.47 55.07 -23.86
N ASN A 232 9.58 54.10 -24.03
CA ASN A 232 8.16 54.38 -24.26
C ASN A 232 7.42 54.56 -22.93
N THR A 233 7.06 55.80 -22.59
CA THR A 233 6.36 56.09 -21.33
C THR A 233 4.93 55.56 -21.28
N ASP A 234 4.33 55.25 -22.44
CA ASP A 234 2.96 54.73 -22.52
C ASP A 234 2.88 53.25 -22.09
N ASP A 235 4.03 52.55 -22.08
CA ASP A 235 4.15 51.12 -21.73
C ASP A 235 4.64 50.89 -20.29
N MET A 236 4.71 51.94 -19.46
CA MET A 236 5.15 51.80 -18.06
C MET A 236 4.15 51.02 -17.21
N ILE A 237 4.65 50.11 -16.37
CA ILE A 237 3.83 49.21 -15.55
C ILE A 237 3.84 49.60 -14.08
N PRO A 238 2.74 49.41 -13.32
CA PRO A 238 2.71 49.69 -11.89
C PRO A 238 3.67 48.77 -11.12
N LEU A 239 4.10 49.17 -9.91
CA LEU A 239 4.97 48.36 -9.04
C LEU A 239 4.38 47.00 -8.63
N THR A 240 3.06 46.85 -8.70
CA THR A 240 2.37 45.58 -8.49
C THR A 240 2.51 44.61 -9.68
N GLY A 241 3.02 45.10 -10.81
CA GLY A 241 3.36 44.32 -11.99
C GLY A 241 4.78 43.73 -11.91
N GLU A 242 4.98 42.63 -12.62
CA GLU A 242 6.29 41.99 -12.80
C GLU A 242 6.72 42.19 -14.26
N ASN A 243 8.00 42.49 -14.50
CA ASN A 243 8.52 42.64 -15.87
C ASN A 243 9.54 41.53 -16.15
N TYR A 244 9.52 41.02 -17.37
CA TYR A 244 10.43 39.97 -17.81
C TYR A 244 11.36 40.51 -18.88
N CYS A 245 12.66 40.28 -18.74
CA CYS A 245 13.66 40.68 -19.72
C CYS A 245 14.36 39.50 -20.34
N ALA A 246 14.77 39.67 -21.60
CA ALA A 246 15.74 38.78 -22.21
C ALA A 246 17.09 38.89 -21.49
N PRO A 247 17.80 37.77 -21.30
CA PRO A 247 19.14 37.78 -20.75
C PRO A 247 20.16 38.33 -21.77
N TYR A 248 21.20 38.97 -21.25
CA TYR A 248 22.24 39.59 -22.05
C TYR A 248 23.48 39.94 -21.19
N PRO A 249 24.72 39.87 -21.73
CA PRO A 249 25.96 40.18 -21.00
C PRO A 249 26.20 41.69 -20.82
N ILE A 250 25.23 42.38 -20.21
CA ILE A 250 25.24 43.83 -20.03
C ILE A 250 26.32 44.32 -19.06
N SER A 251 27.05 43.44 -18.37
CA SER A 251 28.19 43.84 -17.54
C SER A 251 29.36 44.32 -18.40
N ILE A 252 29.53 43.76 -19.60
CA ILE A 252 30.65 44.07 -20.49
C ILE A 252 30.23 44.60 -21.86
N ASP A 253 28.94 44.56 -22.20
CA ASP A 253 28.40 45.12 -23.45
C ASP A 253 27.36 46.22 -23.16
N ALA A 254 27.58 47.41 -23.72
CA ALA A 254 26.65 48.54 -23.68
C ALA A 254 26.23 48.94 -25.10
N GLY A 255 25.14 48.36 -25.60
CA GLY A 255 24.59 48.75 -26.90
C GLY A 255 25.36 48.23 -28.10
N GLY A 256 26.03 47.07 -27.98
CA GLY A 256 26.87 46.45 -29.00
C GLY A 256 28.33 46.94 -28.96
N VAL A 257 28.75 47.51 -27.83
CA VAL A 257 30.10 48.07 -27.63
C VAL A 257 30.64 47.57 -26.30
N SER A 258 31.86 47.04 -26.33
CA SER A 258 32.53 46.55 -25.13
C SER A 258 32.90 47.69 -24.19
N VAL A 259 32.51 47.59 -22.91
CA VAL A 259 32.75 48.59 -21.86
C VAL A 259 33.14 47.88 -20.56
N ASP A 260 34.11 48.42 -19.82
CA ASP A 260 34.52 47.87 -18.52
C ASP A 260 33.34 47.78 -17.52
N ARG A 261 33.28 46.68 -16.78
CA ARG A 261 32.18 46.36 -15.85
C ARG A 261 32.00 47.33 -14.70
N ASN A 262 32.95 48.21 -14.43
CA ASN A 262 32.85 49.23 -13.37
C ASN A 262 32.57 50.63 -13.93
N THR A 263 32.37 50.74 -15.25
CA THR A 263 32.16 52.02 -15.94
C THR A 263 30.71 52.16 -16.38
N PHE A 264 30.09 53.27 -15.96
CA PHE A 264 28.76 53.68 -16.43
C PHE A 264 28.80 53.95 -17.94
N ASP A 265 27.86 53.35 -18.66
CA ASP A 265 27.53 53.73 -20.03
C ASP A 265 26.00 53.82 -20.15
N LYS A 266 25.54 54.95 -20.67
CA LYS A 266 24.12 55.25 -20.85
C LYS A 266 23.36 54.24 -21.72
N ARG A 267 24.06 53.45 -22.55
CA ARG A 267 23.47 52.43 -23.44
C ARG A 267 23.20 51.10 -22.74
N ARG A 268 23.71 50.88 -21.53
CA ARG A 268 23.44 49.65 -20.76
C ARG A 268 21.97 49.57 -20.39
N SER A 269 21.41 48.35 -20.41
CA SER A 269 20.06 48.08 -19.93
C SER A 269 19.84 48.64 -18.53
N ALA A 270 18.72 49.34 -18.34
CA ALA A 270 18.34 49.87 -17.04
C ALA A 270 16.82 49.90 -16.89
N LEU A 271 16.37 49.97 -15.64
CA LEU A 271 14.99 50.18 -15.26
C LEU A 271 14.75 51.67 -15.05
N ILE A 272 13.75 52.22 -15.73
CA ILE A 272 13.30 53.61 -15.56
C ILE A 272 12.04 53.62 -14.70
N LEU A 273 12.16 54.15 -13.48
CA LEU A 273 11.06 54.33 -12.54
C LEU A 273 10.45 55.73 -12.71
N CYS A 274 9.14 55.81 -12.79
CA CYS A 274 8.34 57.04 -12.82
C CYS A 274 7.57 57.18 -11.50
N ALA A 275 7.64 58.36 -10.88
CA ALA A 275 6.83 58.75 -9.76
C ALA A 275 5.92 59.93 -10.15
N ALA A 276 4.61 59.72 -10.14
CA ALA A 276 3.61 60.68 -10.60
C ALA A 276 2.74 61.24 -9.47
N ALA A 277 2.58 62.55 -9.38
CA ALA A 277 1.61 63.24 -8.52
C ALA A 277 0.68 64.10 -9.38
N GLY A 278 -0.47 63.55 -9.80
CA GLY A 278 -1.32 64.19 -10.81
C GLY A 278 -0.63 64.24 -12.18
N GLU A 279 -0.48 65.44 -12.77
CA GLU A 279 0.22 65.64 -14.05
C GLU A 279 1.75 65.78 -13.91
N ALA A 280 2.26 66.01 -12.69
CA ALA A 280 3.70 66.13 -12.45
C ALA A 280 4.36 64.75 -12.37
N LYS A 281 5.39 64.52 -13.20
CA LYS A 281 6.14 63.25 -13.27
C LYS A 281 7.62 63.48 -13.01
N GLU A 282 8.22 62.56 -12.27
CA GLU A 282 9.65 62.49 -11.97
C GLU A 282 10.18 61.10 -12.37
N TYR A 283 11.35 61.05 -12.99
CA TYR A 283 11.94 59.81 -13.52
C TYR A 283 13.30 59.49 -12.86
N TYR A 284 13.55 58.21 -12.58
CA TYR A 284 14.76 57.70 -11.93
C TYR A 284 15.32 56.51 -12.72
N ARG A 285 16.65 56.41 -12.85
CA ARG A 285 17.34 55.29 -13.52
C ARG A 285 17.89 54.32 -12.46
N LEU A 286 17.56 53.04 -12.60
CA LEU A 286 18.08 51.94 -11.79
C LEU A 286 18.84 50.98 -12.71
N ASP A 287 20.14 50.84 -12.49
CA ASP A 287 21.04 49.99 -13.27
C ASP A 287 21.14 48.59 -12.64
N PHE A 288 21.25 47.55 -13.48
CA PHE A 288 21.63 46.21 -13.05
C PHE A 288 23.08 46.21 -12.60
N SER A 289 23.30 46.60 -11.36
CA SER A 289 24.63 46.73 -10.78
C SER A 289 24.58 46.53 -9.28
N ARG A 290 25.70 46.07 -8.73
CA ARG A 290 25.96 46.08 -7.30
C ARG A 290 26.90 47.24 -7.00
N GLN A 291 26.62 47.97 -5.92
CA GLN A 291 27.56 48.98 -5.45
C GLN A 291 28.82 48.28 -4.94
N LEU A 292 29.97 48.60 -5.54
CA LEU A 292 31.26 48.34 -4.93
C LEU A 292 31.59 49.53 -4.02
N SER A 293 32.27 49.29 -2.90
CA SER A 293 32.79 50.38 -2.09
C SER A 293 33.76 51.22 -2.94
N SER A 294 33.61 52.55 -2.82
CA SER A 294 34.46 53.57 -3.45
C SER A 294 35.95 53.27 -3.20
N THR A 295 36.73 53.00 -4.25
CA THR A 295 38.19 52.88 -4.14
C THR A 295 38.93 54.21 -4.29
N THR A 296 38.23 55.33 -4.42
CA THR A 296 38.83 56.66 -4.63
C THR A 296 38.46 57.64 -3.53
N ILE A 297 39.43 58.47 -3.14
CA ILE A 297 39.35 59.53 -2.12
C ILE A 297 38.34 60.64 -2.49
N LEU A 298 37.65 60.53 -3.63
CA LEU A 298 36.73 61.53 -4.19
C LEU A 298 35.23 61.17 -4.06
N GLY A 299 34.87 60.04 -3.45
CA GLY A 299 33.47 59.75 -3.06
C GLY A 299 32.53 59.37 -4.22
N ASP A 300 33.07 58.86 -5.31
CA ASP A 300 32.34 58.28 -6.42
C ASP A 300 32.06 56.79 -6.16
N ALA A 301 30.77 56.45 -5.96
CA ALA A 301 30.34 55.06 -5.86
C ALA A 301 30.61 54.35 -7.20
N SER A 302 31.61 53.47 -7.23
CA SER A 302 31.83 52.59 -8.38
C SER A 302 30.82 51.44 -8.34
N ASN A 303 29.95 51.36 -9.34
CA ASN A 303 29.03 50.25 -9.51
C ASN A 303 29.71 49.15 -10.33
N GLU A 304 29.64 47.90 -9.89
CA GLU A 304 29.91 46.76 -10.78
C GLU A 304 28.62 46.36 -11.46
N TYR A 305 28.56 46.55 -12.77
CA TYR A 305 27.46 46.10 -13.61
C TYR A 305 27.47 44.58 -13.68
N ILE A 306 26.27 43.98 -13.59
CA ILE A 306 26.06 42.53 -13.60
C ILE A 306 25.27 42.14 -14.85
N ASP A 307 25.52 40.95 -15.36
CA ASP A 307 24.76 40.41 -16.49
C ASP A 307 23.31 40.15 -16.11
N ILE A 308 22.44 40.12 -17.11
CA ILE A 308 21.07 39.62 -16.96
C ILE A 308 21.11 38.16 -17.38
N ASP A 309 20.95 37.25 -16.42
CA ASP A 309 21.01 35.81 -16.64
C ASP A 309 19.58 35.22 -16.73
N PRO A 310 19.35 34.21 -17.59
CA PRO A 310 18.05 33.55 -17.70
C PRO A 310 17.65 32.89 -16.37
N ASN A 311 16.35 32.74 -16.14
CA ASN A 311 15.80 32.13 -14.92
C ASN A 311 16.30 32.79 -13.61
N THR A 312 16.58 34.10 -13.63
CA THR A 312 17.06 34.88 -12.48
C THR A 312 16.08 35.99 -12.12
N HIS A 313 15.89 36.27 -10.82
CA HIS A 313 15.05 37.37 -10.33
C HIS A 313 15.90 38.50 -9.72
N TYR A 314 15.84 39.68 -10.36
CA TYR A 314 16.45 40.92 -9.90
C TYR A 314 15.40 41.77 -9.18
N ALA A 315 15.57 41.96 -7.87
CA ALA A 315 14.73 42.87 -7.10
C ALA A 315 15.50 44.18 -6.83
N PHE A 316 14.98 45.28 -7.35
CA PHE A 316 15.47 46.63 -7.11
C PHE A 316 14.85 47.17 -5.82
N HIS A 317 15.57 47.00 -4.73
CA HIS A 317 15.19 47.50 -3.41
C HIS A 317 15.55 48.97 -3.30
N ILE A 318 14.55 49.85 -3.35
CA ILE A 318 14.74 51.29 -3.18
C ILE A 318 14.83 51.57 -1.69
N ARG A 319 16.02 52.02 -1.28
CA ARG A 319 16.38 52.30 0.11
C ARG A 319 16.07 53.73 0.51
N SER A 320 16.39 54.68 -0.36
CA SER A 320 16.18 56.10 -0.09
C SER A 320 16.06 56.90 -1.39
N VAL A 321 15.42 58.06 -1.31
CA VAL A 321 15.34 59.03 -2.41
C VAL A 321 16.09 60.28 -1.98
N LYS A 322 17.20 60.59 -2.65
CA LYS A 322 18.11 61.66 -2.24
C LYS A 322 17.62 63.04 -2.71
N SER A 323 17.02 63.10 -3.90
CA SER A 323 16.45 64.32 -4.48
C SER A 323 15.35 63.99 -5.49
N GLY A 324 14.67 65.00 -6.02
CA GLY A 324 13.68 64.82 -7.09
C GLY A 324 14.27 64.15 -8.35
N GLY A 325 13.41 63.45 -9.08
CA GLY A 325 13.71 62.76 -10.33
C GLY A 325 14.02 63.70 -11.49
N TYR A 326 14.49 63.15 -12.61
CA TYR A 326 14.59 63.86 -13.88
C TYR A 326 13.20 64.23 -14.42
N SER A 327 13.14 65.27 -15.24
CA SER A 327 11.89 65.82 -15.76
C SER A 327 11.27 64.98 -16.89
N THR A 328 12.09 64.19 -17.60
CA THR A 328 11.64 63.31 -18.68
C THR A 328 12.31 61.94 -18.61
N ALA A 329 11.62 60.90 -19.10
CA ALA A 329 12.17 59.54 -19.15
C ALA A 329 13.41 59.43 -20.06
N ALA A 330 13.46 60.22 -21.14
CA ALA A 330 14.62 60.27 -22.04
C ALA A 330 15.85 60.87 -21.35
N GLU A 331 15.65 61.90 -20.51
CA GLU A 331 16.72 62.48 -19.70
C GLU A 331 17.20 61.51 -18.62
N ALA A 332 16.30 60.81 -17.92
CA ALA A 332 16.67 59.77 -16.96
C ALA A 332 17.48 58.64 -17.61
N TRP A 333 17.15 58.25 -18.83
CA TRP A 333 17.89 57.23 -19.57
C TRP A 333 19.33 57.65 -19.89
N GLN A 334 19.59 58.91 -20.21
CA GLN A 334 20.92 59.37 -20.63
C GLN A 334 21.89 59.61 -19.46
N ASN A 335 21.41 59.60 -18.21
CA ASN A 335 22.16 60.04 -17.02
C ASN A 335 22.19 58.97 -15.91
N PRO A 336 23.21 58.95 -15.04
CA PRO A 336 23.29 58.00 -13.94
C PRO A 336 22.20 58.23 -12.87
N GLY A 337 21.86 57.16 -12.14
CA GLY A 337 20.85 57.16 -11.08
C GLY A 337 21.29 57.80 -9.75
N SER A 338 21.92 58.98 -9.78
CA SER A 338 22.52 59.62 -8.59
C SER A 338 21.51 60.20 -7.59
N ASN A 339 20.25 60.34 -7.98
CA ASN A 339 19.16 60.94 -7.20
C ASN A 339 18.36 59.93 -6.35
N ILE A 340 18.69 58.65 -6.45
CA ILE A 340 18.02 57.55 -5.76
C ILE A 340 19.04 56.55 -5.25
N GLU A 341 18.77 55.95 -4.09
CA GLU A 341 19.57 54.88 -3.53
C GLU A 341 18.78 53.60 -3.58
N TYR A 342 19.37 52.59 -4.19
CA TYR A 342 18.78 51.28 -4.32
C TYR A 342 19.87 50.22 -4.29
N THR A 343 19.46 49.01 -3.95
CA THR A 343 20.28 47.83 -4.18
C THR A 343 19.55 46.86 -5.08
N VAL A 344 20.30 46.24 -5.97
CA VAL A 344 19.83 45.08 -6.70
C VAL A 344 20.18 43.87 -5.85
N THR A 345 19.17 43.27 -5.21
CA THR A 345 19.35 41.93 -4.66
C THR A 345 19.18 40.97 -5.83
N VAL A 346 20.31 40.35 -6.18
CA VAL A 346 20.27 39.03 -6.78
C VAL A 346 20.11 38.11 -5.58
N SER A 347 19.09 37.27 -5.56
CA SER A 347 18.97 36.27 -4.50
C SER A 347 20.27 35.46 -4.41
N GLY A 348 21.13 35.72 -3.39
CA GLY A 348 22.33 34.91 -3.23
C GLY A 348 23.55 35.30 -2.37
N ASP A 349 23.44 35.96 -1.22
CA ASP A 349 24.60 36.09 -0.29
C ASP A 349 24.48 35.28 1.01
N GLY A 350 23.42 34.48 1.18
CA GLY A 350 23.24 33.60 2.35
C GLY A 350 22.92 34.31 3.68
N TRP A 351 22.84 35.65 3.70
CA TRP A 351 22.52 36.46 4.88
C TRP A 351 21.06 36.93 4.82
N LYS A 352 20.21 36.44 5.71
CA LYS A 352 18.75 36.67 5.67
C LYS A 352 18.28 37.90 6.42
N SER A 353 19.08 38.38 7.37
CA SER A 353 18.76 39.57 8.15
C SER A 353 20.00 40.40 8.40
N SER A 354 19.88 41.72 8.37
CA SER A 354 21.00 42.62 8.63
C SER A 354 20.56 43.93 9.28
N THR A 355 21.47 44.55 10.01
CA THR A 355 21.27 45.89 10.59
C THR A 355 22.57 46.66 10.48
N GLY A 356 22.50 47.79 9.78
CA GLY A 356 23.63 48.68 9.56
C GLY A 356 23.29 50.13 9.91
N ASN A 357 24.30 50.92 10.27
CA ASN A 357 24.15 52.34 10.57
C ASN A 357 25.12 53.23 9.76
N GLY A 358 25.68 52.69 8.68
CA GLY A 358 26.67 53.35 7.84
C GLY A 358 28.12 53.21 8.33
N GLN A 359 28.36 52.85 9.59
CA GLN A 359 29.70 52.61 10.17
C GLN A 359 29.94 51.14 10.54
N TYR A 360 28.89 50.42 10.93
CA TYR A 360 28.97 48.99 11.20
C TYR A 360 27.82 48.28 10.51
N LEU A 361 27.97 46.98 10.30
CA LEU A 361 26.93 46.11 9.78
C LEU A 361 26.99 44.77 10.49
N VAL A 362 25.88 44.36 11.10
CA VAL A 362 25.69 43.00 11.62
C VAL A 362 24.77 42.27 10.65
N ARG A 363 25.13 41.06 10.25
CA ARG A 363 24.32 40.17 9.41
C ARG A 363 24.10 38.85 10.11
N THR A 364 22.96 38.23 9.89
CA THR A 364 22.63 36.87 10.33
C THR A 364 22.07 36.04 9.20
N ASP A 365 22.40 34.75 9.19
CA ASP A 365 21.93 33.80 8.16
C ASP A 365 20.45 33.41 8.33
N ARG A 366 19.79 33.95 9.36
CA ARG A 366 18.38 33.73 9.71
C ARG A 366 17.73 35.04 10.13
N ASP A 367 16.54 35.30 9.57
CA ASP A 367 15.62 36.37 9.99
C ASP A 367 14.69 35.94 11.14
N THR A 368 14.60 34.64 11.41
CA THR A 368 13.96 34.05 12.59
C THR A 368 14.69 32.76 12.95
N VAL A 369 14.95 32.55 14.24
CA VAL A 369 15.63 31.35 14.74
C VAL A 369 14.61 30.30 15.19
N LEU A 370 14.73 29.08 14.67
CA LEU A 370 13.89 27.96 15.06
C LEU A 370 14.56 27.16 16.19
N VAL A 371 13.85 26.97 17.29
CA VAL A 371 14.36 26.36 18.53
C VAL A 371 13.50 25.18 18.91
N LEU A 372 14.15 24.06 19.26
CA LEU A 372 13.52 22.86 19.77
C LEU A 372 13.52 22.87 21.29
N LYS A 373 12.53 22.19 21.90
CA LYS A 373 12.51 21.93 23.34
C LYS A 373 13.34 20.69 23.66
N ASN A 374 13.78 20.54 24.91
CA ASN A 374 14.52 19.36 25.40
C ASN A 374 15.80 19.06 24.62
N VAL A 375 16.55 20.10 24.27
CA VAL A 375 17.82 19.97 23.53
C VAL A 375 18.96 19.92 24.53
N ALA A 376 19.42 18.71 24.86
CA ALA A 376 20.50 18.51 25.84
C ALA A 376 21.92 18.65 25.25
N ALA A 377 22.08 18.42 23.94
CA ALA A 377 23.33 18.63 23.22
C ALA A 377 23.25 19.90 22.38
N ALA A 378 24.33 20.69 22.34
CA ALA A 378 24.34 21.98 21.65
C ALA A 378 23.96 21.85 20.16
N SER A 379 22.89 22.53 19.75
CA SER A 379 22.36 22.56 18.38
C SER A 379 22.53 23.95 17.75
N ASP A 380 22.56 24.03 16.42
CA ASP A 380 22.81 25.29 15.70
C ASP A 380 21.68 26.30 15.92
N LEU A 381 22.04 27.53 16.29
CA LEU A 381 21.11 28.64 16.56
C LEU A 381 21.06 29.63 15.40
N VAL A 382 22.19 30.26 15.07
CA VAL A 382 22.33 31.23 13.98
C VAL A 382 23.82 31.41 13.65
N LYS A 383 24.15 31.79 12.42
CA LYS A 383 25.46 32.34 12.09
C LYS A 383 25.36 33.86 11.99
N PHE A 384 26.34 34.56 12.56
CA PHE A 384 26.40 36.01 12.46
C PHE A 384 27.77 36.49 11.97
N ALA A 385 27.78 37.60 11.24
CA ALA A 385 29.00 38.30 10.84
C ALA A 385 28.89 39.79 11.14
N CYS A 386 30.02 40.40 11.48
CA CYS A 386 30.15 41.84 11.68
C CYS A 386 31.10 42.41 10.61
N GLN A 387 30.78 43.57 10.05
CA GLN A 387 31.59 44.25 9.04
C GLN A 387 31.84 45.72 9.41
N MET A 388 33.06 46.20 9.13
CA MET A 388 33.46 47.61 9.16
C MET A 388 33.75 48.11 7.74
N PRO A 389 33.32 49.32 7.34
CA PRO A 389 33.56 49.85 5.99
C PRO A 389 34.98 50.37 5.68
N ASP A 390 35.94 50.48 6.63
CA ASP A 390 37.12 51.33 6.40
C ASP A 390 38.51 50.70 6.65
N ALA A 391 39.45 51.09 5.78
CA ALA A 391 40.92 50.88 5.78
C ALA A 391 41.49 49.47 5.54
N GLY A 392 41.51 49.02 4.27
CA GLY A 392 42.60 48.18 3.75
C GLY A 392 42.70 46.71 4.20
N GLN A 393 41.75 46.19 4.99
CA GLN A 393 41.69 44.76 5.33
C GLN A 393 40.79 44.01 4.33
N LYS A 394 41.36 43.02 3.64
CA LYS A 394 40.60 42.09 2.79
C LYS A 394 39.62 41.26 3.64
N PRO A 395 38.50 40.76 3.08
CA PRO A 395 37.66 39.77 3.75
C PRO A 395 38.54 38.59 4.22
N GLY A 396 38.53 38.31 5.51
CA GLY A 396 39.34 37.24 6.13
C GLY A 396 40.65 37.65 6.80
N GLY A 397 41.01 38.94 6.83
CA GLY A 397 42.01 39.48 7.75
C GLY A 397 41.36 39.94 9.06
N GLU A 398 42.03 39.74 10.20
CA GLU A 398 41.57 40.08 11.56
C GLU A 398 40.75 41.40 11.63
N LEU A 399 39.42 41.29 11.67
CA LEU A 399 38.52 42.41 11.98
C LEU A 399 38.50 42.61 13.50
N PRO A 400 38.65 43.86 14.00
CA PRO A 400 39.87 44.28 14.70
C PRO A 400 39.58 44.78 16.13
N GLY A 401 40.59 44.89 16.98
CA GLY A 401 40.53 45.41 18.36
C GLY A 401 40.12 46.88 18.54
N SER A 402 39.33 47.48 17.63
CA SER A 402 38.98 48.92 17.62
C SER A 402 37.55 49.28 18.07
N VAL A 403 36.68 48.29 18.31
CA VAL A 403 35.31 48.48 18.83
C VAL A 403 35.17 47.84 20.21
N ASP A 404 34.80 48.60 21.24
CA ASP A 404 34.75 48.11 22.63
C ASP A 404 33.54 47.21 22.93
N THR A 405 32.38 47.47 22.32
CA THR A 405 31.14 46.73 22.65
C THR A 405 30.87 45.58 21.67
N ARG A 406 30.96 44.33 22.15
CA ARG A 406 30.81 43.10 21.35
C ARG A 406 30.09 42.01 22.13
N VAL A 407 28.77 42.06 22.19
CA VAL A 407 28.01 41.14 23.04
C VAL A 407 26.86 40.51 22.28
N VAL A 408 26.70 39.20 22.43
CA VAL A 408 25.49 38.47 22.03
C VAL A 408 24.69 38.12 23.30
N THR A 409 23.40 38.44 23.31
CA THR A 409 22.50 38.12 24.42
C THR A 409 21.20 37.49 23.97
N LEU A 410 20.60 36.65 24.82
CA LEU A 410 19.18 36.27 24.70
C LEU A 410 18.36 37.18 25.61
N VAL A 411 17.45 37.95 25.02
CA VAL A 411 16.64 38.96 25.71
C VAL A 411 15.15 38.72 25.53
N GLY A 412 14.37 39.13 26.53
CA GLY A 412 12.92 39.03 26.57
C GLY A 412 12.20 40.10 25.74
N PRO A 413 10.89 40.30 25.97
CA PRO A 413 10.04 41.16 25.14
C PRO A 413 10.44 42.63 25.11
N ASP A 414 11.09 43.10 26.18
CA ASP A 414 11.58 44.47 26.35
C ASP A 414 12.91 44.72 25.61
N LYS A 415 13.49 43.68 24.98
CA LYS A 415 14.77 43.71 24.26
C LYS A 415 16.00 44.04 25.13
N GLU A 416 15.85 44.00 26.45
CA GLU A 416 16.90 44.34 27.41
C GLU A 416 17.08 43.29 28.51
N THR A 417 15.99 42.73 29.05
CA THR A 417 16.06 41.76 30.15
C THR A 417 16.53 40.40 29.65
N LEU A 418 17.56 39.83 30.28
CA LEU A 418 18.11 38.52 29.92
C LEU A 418 17.13 37.38 30.19
N VAL A 419 17.09 36.41 29.28
CA VAL A 419 16.27 35.19 29.43
C VAL A 419 16.99 34.19 30.36
N PRO A 420 16.27 33.56 31.32
CA PRO A 420 16.86 32.55 32.20
C PRO A 420 17.37 31.29 31.47
N VAL A 421 18.55 30.81 31.86
CA VAL A 421 19.28 29.71 31.20
C VAL A 421 18.57 28.35 31.28
N GLU A 422 17.69 28.16 32.27
CA GLU A 422 16.92 26.92 32.44
C GLU A 422 15.90 26.65 31.31
N ASN A 423 15.52 27.70 30.57
CA ASN A 423 14.59 27.57 29.46
C ASN A 423 15.34 27.41 28.14
N ILE A 424 16.31 28.30 27.89
CA ILE A 424 17.20 28.26 26.74
C ILE A 424 18.55 28.85 27.15
N GLN A 425 19.63 28.20 26.76
CA GLN A 425 20.99 28.68 27.02
C GLN A 425 21.78 28.77 25.71
N LEU A 426 22.38 29.94 25.48
CA LEU A 426 23.30 30.20 24.38
C LEU A 426 24.56 29.37 24.57
N CYS A 427 25.10 28.85 23.48
CA CYS A 427 26.37 28.14 23.44
C CYS A 427 27.28 28.78 22.38
N THR A 428 28.58 28.74 22.63
CA THR A 428 29.61 29.09 21.64
C THR A 428 29.66 28.05 20.51
N SER A 429 30.47 28.31 19.48
CA SER A 429 30.58 27.49 18.27
C SER A 429 30.99 26.03 18.55
N ASP A 430 31.82 25.82 19.56
CA ASP A 430 32.26 24.53 20.08
C ASP A 430 31.19 23.80 20.94
N GLY A 431 30.07 24.47 21.25
CA GLY A 431 28.99 23.95 22.07
C GLY A 431 29.11 24.23 23.56
N THR A 432 30.10 25.02 24.00
CA THR A 432 30.25 25.39 25.42
C THR A 432 29.10 26.33 25.86
N PRO A 433 28.37 26.02 26.95
CA PRO A 433 27.29 26.88 27.45
C PRO A 433 27.80 28.23 27.96
N VAL A 434 27.12 29.31 27.58
CA VAL A 434 27.42 30.69 27.97
C VAL A 434 26.73 31.02 29.28
N GLU A 435 27.48 31.53 30.26
CA GLU A 435 26.93 31.94 31.54
C GLU A 435 25.97 33.14 31.37
N ASN A 436 24.82 33.08 32.04
CA ASN A 436 23.79 34.15 32.03
C ASN A 436 23.30 34.57 30.63
N ASN A 437 23.45 33.74 29.60
CA ASN A 437 23.08 34.09 28.22
C ASN A 437 23.72 35.37 27.70
N MET A 438 24.94 35.69 28.15
CA MET A 438 25.68 36.87 27.71
C MET A 438 27.07 36.47 27.23
N PHE A 439 27.25 36.48 25.91
CA PHE A 439 28.50 36.10 25.26
C PHE A 439 29.25 37.34 24.78
N ASP A 440 30.39 37.62 25.43
CA ASP A 440 31.35 38.61 24.95
C ASP A 440 32.30 37.95 23.94
N PHE A 441 32.24 38.40 22.69
CA PHE A 441 33.05 37.85 21.59
C PHE A 441 34.30 38.69 21.29
N SER A 442 34.75 39.52 22.24
CA SER A 442 35.94 40.37 22.06
C SER A 442 37.24 39.61 21.81
N GLY A 443 37.35 38.37 22.31
CA GLY A 443 38.50 37.49 22.09
C GLY A 443 38.38 36.53 20.90
N GLU A 444 37.28 36.56 20.16
CA GLU A 444 36.98 35.61 19.09
C GLU A 444 37.30 36.17 17.71
N THR A 445 37.68 35.28 16.79
CA THR A 445 37.78 35.63 15.37
C THR A 445 36.43 35.39 14.70
N ILE A 446 35.80 36.44 14.20
CA ILE A 446 34.53 36.35 13.46
C ILE A 446 34.85 36.28 11.96
N PRO A 447 34.75 35.09 11.32
CA PRO A 447 35.11 34.96 9.92
C PRO A 447 34.02 35.55 9.02
N ALA A 448 34.38 35.86 7.77
CA ALA A 448 33.50 36.56 6.82
C ALA A 448 32.27 35.72 6.41
N ASP A 449 32.36 34.40 6.51
CA ASP A 449 31.29 33.42 6.31
C ASP A 449 30.42 33.19 7.56
N GLY A 450 30.78 33.80 8.69
CA GLY A 450 29.98 33.88 9.91
C GLY A 450 30.47 33.03 11.08
N TYR A 451 30.34 33.56 12.29
CA TYR A 451 30.52 32.83 13.53
C TYR A 451 29.23 32.06 13.90
N PRO A 452 29.27 30.72 14.03
CA PRO A 452 28.12 29.93 14.41
C PRO A 452 27.87 30.00 15.92
N LEU A 453 26.64 30.37 16.28
CA LEU A 453 26.12 30.25 17.64
C LEU A 453 25.28 28.98 17.75
N LYS A 454 25.34 28.37 18.93
CA LYS A 454 24.56 27.18 19.27
C LYS A 454 23.66 27.44 20.47
N TYR A 455 22.82 26.47 20.82
CA TYR A 455 21.99 26.52 22.02
C TYR A 455 21.72 25.13 22.59
N ILE A 456 21.36 25.11 23.87
CA ILE A 456 20.65 24.02 24.54
C ILE A 456 19.32 24.56 25.10
N ALA A 457 18.34 23.69 25.30
CA ALA A 457 17.00 24.10 25.71
C ALA A 457 16.36 23.11 26.69
N GLY A 458 15.69 23.65 27.71
CA GLY A 458 14.94 22.90 28.69
C GLY A 458 13.58 22.41 28.19
N ALA A 459 12.78 21.85 29.10
CA ALA A 459 11.43 21.39 28.81
C ALA A 459 10.41 22.53 28.65
N SER A 460 10.70 23.67 29.28
CA SER A 460 9.87 24.87 29.26
C SER A 460 10.42 25.90 28.28
N VAL A 461 9.52 26.66 27.64
CA VAL A 461 9.90 27.81 26.82
C VAL A 461 9.69 29.10 27.61
N PRO A 462 10.55 30.13 27.43
CA PRO A 462 10.36 31.44 28.04
C PRO A 462 8.98 32.04 27.71
N ALA A 463 8.40 32.75 28.68
CA ALA A 463 7.16 33.48 28.49
C ALA A 463 7.39 34.79 27.71
N GLY A 464 6.55 35.07 26.72
CA GLY A 464 6.66 36.27 25.88
C GLY A 464 7.64 36.11 24.71
N HIS A 465 7.85 37.20 23.97
CA HIS A 465 8.78 37.24 22.83
C HIS A 465 10.23 37.12 23.31
N VAL A 466 11.03 36.35 22.58
CA VAL A 466 12.46 36.20 22.84
C VAL A 466 13.23 36.58 21.58
N TYR A 467 14.31 37.33 21.77
CA TYR A 467 15.20 37.75 20.70
C TYR A 467 16.63 37.35 21.03
N LEU A 468 17.35 36.89 20.01
CA LEU A 468 18.79 36.94 20.01
C LEU A 468 19.20 38.37 19.63
N ARG A 469 19.95 39.03 20.50
CA ARG A 469 20.48 40.36 20.29
C ARG A 469 21.98 40.27 20.07
N ILE A 470 22.45 40.87 18.98
CA ILE A 470 23.88 41.01 18.69
C ILE A 470 24.19 42.50 18.73
N ARG A 471 24.92 42.92 19.76
CA ARG A 471 25.40 44.29 19.92
C ARG A 471 26.84 44.39 19.44
N TYR A 472 27.06 45.25 18.44
CA TYR A 472 28.38 45.54 17.89
C TYR A 472 28.56 47.05 17.74
N GLY A 473 29.45 47.63 18.55
CA GLY A 473 29.56 49.08 18.69
C GLY A 473 28.26 49.70 19.21
N ASN A 474 27.66 50.58 18.41
CA ASN A 474 26.36 51.23 18.68
C ASN A 474 25.19 50.62 17.89
N ILE A 475 25.36 49.43 17.30
CA ILE A 475 24.28 48.70 16.62
C ILE A 475 23.75 47.60 17.52
N ASP A 476 22.42 47.47 17.59
CA ASP A 476 21.74 46.29 18.06
C ASP A 476 20.99 45.61 16.91
N HIS A 477 21.37 44.36 16.62
CA HIS A 477 20.67 43.50 15.67
C HIS A 477 19.84 42.47 16.44
N TYR A 478 18.55 42.37 16.14
CA TYR A 478 17.63 41.48 16.84
C TYR A 478 17.09 40.41 15.89
N VAL A 479 17.20 39.14 16.27
CA VAL A 479 16.60 38.01 15.56
C VAL A 479 15.56 37.33 16.47
N PRO A 480 14.28 37.32 16.11
CA PRO A 480 13.24 36.66 16.90
C PRO A 480 13.41 35.14 16.93
N LEU A 481 13.02 34.51 18.04
CA LEU A 481 12.96 33.05 18.16
C LEU A 481 11.54 32.52 17.89
N ALA A 482 11.45 31.30 17.38
CA ALA A 482 10.22 30.53 17.25
C ALA A 482 10.44 29.07 17.67
N TYR A 483 9.44 28.48 18.33
CA TYR A 483 9.52 27.13 18.90
C TYR A 483 8.91 26.10 17.96
N VAL A 484 9.65 25.03 17.72
CA VAL A 484 9.26 23.96 16.80
C VAL A 484 8.58 22.83 17.57
N THR A 485 7.50 22.30 16.99
CA THR A 485 6.79 21.12 17.48
C THR A 485 6.75 20.07 16.38
N LEU A 486 7.21 18.85 16.71
CA LEU A 486 6.88 17.62 15.99
C LEU A 486 6.35 16.61 17.01
N TYR A 487 5.09 16.22 16.84
CA TYR A 487 4.43 15.19 17.64
C TYR A 487 3.84 14.14 16.70
N VAL A 488 4.18 12.88 16.92
CA VAL A 488 3.74 11.75 16.10
C VAL A 488 3.19 10.67 17.02
N ARG A 489 1.97 10.22 16.76
CA ARG A 489 1.36 9.11 17.47
C ARG A 489 0.44 8.30 16.57
N ALA A 490 0.73 7.01 16.43
CA ALA A 490 -0.24 6.04 15.94
C ALA A 490 -1.19 5.64 17.09
N ASN A 491 -2.47 5.43 16.77
CA ASN A 491 -3.44 4.94 17.77
C ASN A 491 -3.22 3.46 18.11
N VAL A 492 -2.52 2.73 17.25
CA VAL A 492 -2.20 1.31 17.42
C VAL A 492 -0.80 1.01 16.92
N ASN A 493 -0.07 0.22 17.69
CA ASN A 493 1.29 -0.19 17.36
C ASN A 493 1.43 -1.72 17.31
N THR A 494 0.43 -2.47 17.80
CA THR A 494 0.41 -3.94 17.75
C THR A 494 -0.94 -4.41 17.23
N ILE A 495 -0.91 -5.22 16.18
CA ILE A 495 -2.08 -5.68 15.43
C ILE A 495 -1.96 -7.19 15.21
N THR A 496 -3.08 -7.90 15.16
CA THR A 496 -3.07 -9.35 14.89
C THR A 496 -2.86 -9.63 13.40
N TYR A 497 -2.65 -10.90 13.05
CA TYR A 497 -2.53 -11.34 11.66
C TYR A 497 -3.73 -10.93 10.76
N GLN A 498 -4.92 -10.69 11.34
CA GLN A 498 -6.11 -10.27 10.60
C GLN A 498 -6.03 -8.84 10.03
N GLY A 499 -4.99 -8.09 10.41
CA GLY A 499 -4.83 -6.70 9.99
C GLY A 499 -5.80 -5.78 10.71
N ARG A 500 -5.89 -4.53 10.23
CA ARG A 500 -6.80 -3.52 10.79
C ARG A 500 -7.13 -2.48 9.72
N LYS A 501 -8.41 -2.14 9.59
CA LYS A 501 -8.83 -0.98 8.80
C LYS A 501 -8.93 0.28 9.65
N ASP A 502 -8.77 1.43 9.01
CA ASP A 502 -8.95 2.74 9.63
C ASP A 502 -8.07 2.95 10.89
N ALA A 503 -6.83 2.46 10.87
CA ALA A 503 -5.83 2.89 11.84
C ALA A 503 -5.54 4.38 11.62
N THR A 504 -5.13 5.10 12.68
CA THR A 504 -4.96 6.55 12.62
C THR A 504 -3.59 6.98 13.09
N LEU A 505 -3.01 7.95 12.38
CA LEU A 505 -1.78 8.64 12.71
C LEU A 505 -2.10 10.10 13.04
N ASP A 506 -1.78 10.56 14.25
CA ASP A 506 -1.77 11.98 14.64
C ASP A 506 -0.35 12.53 14.44
N VAL A 507 -0.19 13.43 13.48
CA VAL A 507 1.05 14.18 13.22
C VAL A 507 0.77 15.67 13.44
N ARG A 508 1.41 16.26 14.45
CA ARG A 508 1.43 17.70 14.65
C ARG A 508 2.79 18.27 14.31
N SER A 509 2.84 19.13 13.30
CA SER A 509 4.08 19.67 12.76
C SER A 509 3.94 21.16 12.42
N TYR A 510 4.48 22.01 13.30
CA TYR A 510 4.45 23.48 13.16
C TYR A 510 5.61 24.15 13.91
N TYR A 511 5.79 25.44 13.67
CA TYR A 511 6.54 26.33 14.54
C TYR A 511 5.66 27.48 15.02
N GLN A 512 5.95 28.00 16.21
CA GLN A 512 5.22 29.08 16.85
C GLN A 512 6.18 30.22 17.17
N ALA A 513 5.90 31.43 16.67
CA ALA A 513 6.72 32.60 17.00
C ALA A 513 6.67 32.89 18.51
N SER A 514 7.82 33.12 19.13
CA SER A 514 7.91 33.33 20.58
C SER A 514 6.98 34.46 21.03
N GLY A 515 6.27 34.27 22.14
CA GLY A 515 5.36 35.27 22.69
C GLY A 515 4.05 35.51 21.94
N THR A 516 3.76 34.73 20.89
CA THR A 516 2.50 34.79 20.14
C THR A 516 1.77 33.44 20.19
N SER A 517 0.47 33.45 19.91
CA SER A 517 -0.28 32.22 19.58
C SER A 517 -0.24 31.88 18.08
N ALA A 518 0.53 32.64 17.28
CA ALA A 518 0.59 32.45 15.85
C ALA A 518 1.49 31.25 15.53
N CYS A 519 0.86 30.20 15.01
CA CYS A 519 1.52 28.98 14.55
C CYS A 519 1.61 29.01 13.02
N SER A 520 2.63 28.35 12.49
CA SER A 520 2.83 28.18 11.06
C SER A 520 3.16 26.71 10.77
N PRO A 521 2.44 26.07 9.84
CA PRO A 521 2.57 24.64 9.61
C PRO A 521 3.93 24.33 8.98
N CYS A 522 4.53 23.23 9.41
CA CYS A 522 5.78 22.71 8.88
C CYS A 522 5.53 21.42 8.10
N PRO A 523 5.85 21.36 6.80
CA PRO A 523 5.82 20.12 6.04
C PRO A 523 6.68 19.02 6.67
N TRP A 524 6.30 17.78 6.40
CA TRP A 524 6.99 16.59 6.88
C TRP A 524 6.90 15.47 5.86
N THR A 525 7.86 14.56 5.93
CA THR A 525 7.99 13.36 5.09
C THR A 525 8.09 12.11 5.96
N ALA A 526 7.64 10.97 5.43
CA ALA A 526 7.75 9.67 6.07
C ALA A 526 8.76 8.78 5.34
N GLU A 527 9.47 7.97 6.12
CA GLU A 527 10.32 6.89 5.63
C GLU A 527 9.99 5.59 6.37
N PHE A 528 10.15 4.46 5.68
CA PHE A 528 9.74 3.14 6.16
C PHE A 528 10.91 2.16 6.14
N SER A 529 10.97 1.28 7.12
CA SER A 529 11.95 0.19 7.18
C SER A 529 11.28 -1.11 7.57
N VAL A 530 11.60 -2.17 6.82
CA VAL A 530 11.13 -3.56 7.05
C VAL A 530 12.24 -4.47 7.60
N ASP A 531 13.43 -3.92 7.85
CA ASP A 531 14.65 -4.63 8.22
C ASP A 531 15.26 -4.13 9.54
N GLY A 532 14.43 -3.59 10.43
CA GLY A 532 14.86 -3.11 11.74
C GLY A 532 15.69 -1.81 11.69
N GLY A 533 15.49 -0.99 10.66
CA GLY A 533 16.15 0.30 10.48
C GLY A 533 17.45 0.26 9.69
N ALA A 534 17.82 -0.88 9.09
CA ALA A 534 19.04 -1.00 8.30
C ALA A 534 18.93 -0.28 6.95
N SER A 535 17.75 -0.28 6.33
CA SER A 535 17.43 0.51 5.14
C SER A 535 16.09 1.23 5.27
N TRP A 536 15.96 2.35 4.56
CA TRP A 536 14.79 3.23 4.62
C TRP A 536 14.28 3.54 3.20
N THR A 537 12.97 3.43 2.98
CA THR A 537 12.29 3.76 1.72
C THR A 537 11.29 4.90 1.92
N LYS A 538 11.04 5.70 0.89
CA LYS A 538 10.05 6.80 0.96
C LYS A 538 8.62 6.36 0.68
N SER A 539 8.45 5.19 0.08
CA SER A 539 7.13 4.62 -0.21
C SER A 539 6.71 3.65 0.88
N ALA A 540 5.43 3.71 1.26
CA ALA A 540 4.84 2.83 2.25
C ALA A 540 4.85 1.37 1.72
N PRO A 541 5.27 0.39 2.55
CA PRO A 541 5.22 -1.02 2.15
C PRO A 541 3.78 -1.52 2.08
N ASP A 542 3.53 -2.62 1.35
CA ASP A 542 2.20 -3.25 1.17
C ASP A 542 1.46 -3.55 2.49
N MET A 543 2.20 -3.68 3.59
CA MET A 543 1.63 -3.84 4.93
C MET A 543 0.83 -2.61 5.39
N LEU A 544 1.23 -1.39 5.00
CA LEU A 544 0.66 -0.10 5.44
C LEU A 544 -0.06 0.63 4.30
N SER A 545 -1.09 0.00 3.73
CA SER A 545 -1.84 0.57 2.60
C SER A 545 -2.48 1.92 2.95
N GLY A 546 -2.26 2.92 2.10
CA GLY A 546 -2.81 4.26 2.27
C GLY A 546 -2.15 5.09 3.37
N PHE A 547 -0.99 4.67 3.89
CA PHE A 547 -0.24 5.45 4.87
C PHE A 547 0.22 6.80 4.27
N PRO A 548 0.10 7.92 5.01
CA PRO A 548 0.52 9.22 4.51
C PRO A 548 2.06 9.33 4.43
N GLU A 549 2.60 9.43 3.22
CA GLU A 549 4.06 9.52 2.98
C GLU A 549 4.61 10.94 3.17
N SER A 550 3.74 11.95 3.20
CA SER A 550 4.08 13.33 3.50
C SER A 550 2.85 14.13 3.96
N GLY A 551 3.09 15.29 4.57
CA GLY A 551 2.04 16.23 4.93
C GLY A 551 2.54 17.67 4.85
N ARG A 552 1.60 18.62 4.68
CA ARG A 552 1.90 20.06 4.59
C ARG A 552 2.25 20.71 5.94
N GLY A 553 2.24 19.92 7.01
CA GLY A 553 2.20 20.39 8.38
C GLY A 553 0.77 20.53 8.90
N SER A 554 0.66 20.89 10.17
CA SER A 554 -0.62 21.07 10.86
C SER A 554 -0.51 22.21 11.87
N TYR A 555 -1.56 22.49 12.62
CA TYR A 555 -1.50 23.33 13.80
C TYR A 555 -1.77 22.49 15.06
N ASP A 556 -1.84 23.13 16.23
CA ASP A 556 -2.21 22.45 17.47
C ASP A 556 -3.69 22.02 17.48
N ALA A 557 -4.55 22.84 16.86
CA ALA A 557 -5.92 22.48 16.50
C ALA A 557 -6.01 22.19 14.99
N PRO A 558 -6.82 21.22 14.54
CA PRO A 558 -6.98 20.95 13.12
C PRO A 558 -7.64 22.14 12.40
N GLU A 559 -7.08 22.51 11.24
CA GLU A 559 -7.59 23.58 10.37
C GLU A 559 -7.83 23.05 8.95
N GLU A 560 -8.70 23.73 8.20
CA GLU A 560 -9.03 23.34 6.82
C GLU A 560 -7.78 23.37 5.93
N GLY A 561 -7.50 22.25 5.25
CA GLY A 561 -6.30 22.11 4.41
C GLY A 561 -5.01 21.70 5.15
N PHE A 562 -5.04 21.59 6.49
CA PHE A 562 -3.90 21.22 7.34
C PHE A 562 -4.27 20.14 8.37
N PRO A 563 -4.61 18.92 7.93
CA PRO A 563 -5.00 17.84 8.83
C PRO A 563 -3.82 17.40 9.70
N ASN A 564 -4.09 17.11 10.96
CA ASN A 564 -3.16 16.40 11.85
C ASN A 564 -3.46 14.90 11.93
N LEU A 565 -4.69 14.48 11.63
CA LEU A 565 -5.11 13.08 11.69
C LEU A 565 -5.21 12.44 10.30
N PHE A 566 -4.49 11.35 10.10
CA PHE A 566 -4.46 10.59 8.86
C PHE A 566 -4.94 9.16 9.11
N LYS A 567 -5.59 8.56 8.11
CA LYS A 567 -6.05 7.18 8.16
C LYS A 567 -5.18 6.29 7.27
N PHE A 568 -4.95 5.06 7.72
CA PHE A 568 -4.27 4.04 6.95
C PHE A 568 -4.79 2.65 7.33
N ASP A 569 -4.56 1.67 6.47
CA ASP A 569 -4.91 0.28 6.71
C ASP A 569 -3.66 -0.55 6.97
N VAL A 570 -3.79 -1.57 7.81
CA VAL A 570 -2.79 -2.62 7.99
C VAL A 570 -3.31 -3.90 7.35
N THR A 571 -2.65 -4.34 6.29
CA THR A 571 -3.05 -5.48 5.48
C THR A 571 -3.00 -6.77 6.30
N ALA A 572 -4.02 -7.64 6.15
CA ALA A 572 -4.02 -8.97 6.77
C ALA A 572 -2.86 -9.82 6.22
N GLN A 573 -2.33 -10.72 7.06
CA GLN A 573 -1.36 -11.71 6.62
C GLN A 573 -2.07 -12.87 5.92
N ALA A 574 -1.48 -13.39 4.86
CA ALA A 574 -1.85 -14.70 4.36
C ALA A 574 -1.44 -15.75 5.41
N VAL A 575 -2.37 -16.64 5.73
CA VAL A 575 -2.09 -17.76 6.64
C VAL A 575 -1.72 -18.96 5.78
N ALA A 576 -0.50 -19.45 5.95
CA ALA A 576 -0.04 -20.67 5.30
C ALA A 576 -0.62 -21.89 6.03
N GLU A 577 -1.07 -22.86 5.24
CA GLU A 577 -1.53 -24.16 5.69
C GLU A 577 -0.37 -25.15 5.56
N ASP A 578 0.16 -25.63 6.68
CA ASP A 578 1.14 -26.71 6.71
C ASP A 578 0.42 -28.04 6.96
N ASN A 579 0.25 -28.81 5.88
CA ASN A 579 -0.25 -30.18 5.91
C ASN A 579 0.39 -31.00 4.77
N PRO A 580 1.33 -31.91 5.07
CA PRO A 580 2.05 -32.68 4.06
C PRO A 580 1.14 -33.60 3.23
N HIS A 581 0.01 -34.06 3.79
CA HIS A 581 -0.96 -34.89 3.06
C HIS A 581 -1.63 -34.11 1.93
N ASN A 582 -1.90 -32.82 2.15
CA ASN A 582 -2.48 -31.95 1.13
C ASN A 582 -1.48 -31.66 0.01
N GLU A 583 -0.18 -31.61 0.31
CA GLU A 583 0.87 -31.52 -0.69
C GLU A 583 0.94 -32.79 -1.55
N VAL A 584 0.87 -33.98 -0.95
CA VAL A 584 0.85 -35.26 -1.67
C VAL A 584 -0.35 -35.34 -2.62
N LEU A 585 -1.54 -34.96 -2.15
CA LEU A 585 -2.75 -34.90 -2.98
C LEU A 585 -2.57 -33.96 -4.18
N ARG A 586 -2.04 -32.76 -3.95
CA ARG A 586 -1.79 -31.75 -5.00
C ARG A 586 -0.69 -32.16 -5.98
N ALA A 587 0.29 -32.95 -5.54
CA ALA A 587 1.37 -33.47 -6.37
C ALA A 587 0.95 -34.68 -7.23
N THR A 588 -0.08 -35.42 -6.80
CA THR A 588 -0.54 -36.63 -7.49
C THR A 588 -1.07 -36.31 -8.89
N GLN A 589 -0.76 -37.14 -9.89
CA GLN A 589 -1.24 -36.95 -11.27
C GLN A 589 -2.76 -37.03 -11.35
N ASN A 590 -3.35 -36.28 -12.28
CA ASN A 590 -4.79 -36.38 -12.51
C ASN A 590 -5.16 -37.82 -12.87
N VAL A 591 -6.32 -38.28 -12.41
CA VAL A 591 -6.92 -39.50 -12.97
C VAL A 591 -7.19 -39.32 -14.47
N SER A 592 -7.07 -40.41 -15.22
CA SER A 592 -7.28 -40.39 -16.67
C SER A 592 -8.76 -40.53 -17.01
N GLY A 593 -9.28 -39.63 -17.85
CA GLY A 593 -10.69 -39.64 -18.25
C GLY A 593 -11.63 -39.44 -17.06
N VAL A 594 -12.81 -40.07 -17.11
CA VAL A 594 -13.73 -40.13 -15.97
C VAL A 594 -13.46 -41.42 -15.20
N TYR A 595 -12.97 -41.30 -13.97
CA TYR A 595 -12.59 -42.42 -13.12
C TYR A 595 -13.79 -42.99 -12.36
N ASP A 596 -14.20 -44.22 -12.69
CA ASP A 596 -15.25 -44.92 -11.97
C ASP A 596 -14.72 -45.54 -10.67
N LEU A 597 -15.20 -45.03 -9.53
CA LEU A 597 -14.79 -45.44 -8.19
C LEU A 597 -15.21 -46.87 -7.85
N SER A 598 -16.29 -47.38 -8.46
CA SER A 598 -16.80 -48.73 -8.20
C SER A 598 -16.03 -49.84 -8.93
N THR A 599 -15.33 -49.49 -10.01
CA THR A 599 -14.56 -50.42 -10.86
C THR A 599 -13.06 -50.15 -10.85
N LYS A 600 -12.58 -49.26 -9.98
CA LYS A 600 -11.19 -48.77 -9.94
C LYS A 600 -10.71 -48.24 -11.31
N GLY A 601 -11.56 -47.44 -11.96
CA GLY A 601 -11.34 -46.90 -13.30
C GLY A 601 -11.48 -47.96 -14.40
N GLY A 602 -12.42 -48.90 -14.26
CA GLY A 602 -12.67 -49.99 -15.21
C GLY A 602 -11.71 -51.18 -15.11
N ARG A 603 -10.89 -51.27 -14.06
CA ARG A 603 -9.87 -52.32 -13.88
C ARG A 603 -10.39 -53.56 -13.16
N THR A 604 -11.46 -53.43 -12.39
CA THR A 604 -12.09 -54.52 -11.64
C THR A 604 -13.59 -54.56 -11.92
N ALA A 605 -14.22 -55.69 -11.59
CA ALA A 605 -15.68 -55.75 -11.54
C ALA A 605 -16.23 -54.71 -10.54
N MET A 606 -17.47 -54.28 -10.79
CA MET A 606 -18.17 -53.28 -9.97
C MET A 606 -18.34 -53.79 -8.54
N ASN A 607 -17.87 -53.00 -7.58
CA ASN A 607 -18.12 -53.19 -6.16
C ASN A 607 -18.57 -51.85 -5.58
N THR A 608 -19.73 -51.83 -4.93
CA THR A 608 -20.36 -50.58 -4.47
C THR A 608 -20.32 -50.44 -2.95
N ALA A 609 -20.38 -49.22 -2.45
CA ALA A 609 -20.44 -48.91 -1.03
C ALA A 609 -21.07 -47.53 -0.79
N ASN A 610 -21.26 -47.16 0.48
CA ASN A 610 -21.69 -45.81 0.83
C ASN A 610 -20.53 -44.80 0.95
N CYS A 611 -19.28 -45.28 1.07
CA CYS A 611 -18.09 -44.44 1.12
C CYS A 611 -17.14 -44.76 -0.04
N TYR A 612 -16.71 -43.73 -0.76
CA TYR A 612 -15.69 -43.82 -1.80
C TYR A 612 -14.50 -42.90 -1.48
N LEU A 613 -13.29 -43.40 -1.72
CA LEU A 613 -12.06 -42.65 -1.49
C LEU A 613 -11.57 -41.99 -2.78
N VAL A 614 -11.12 -40.75 -2.66
CA VAL A 614 -10.49 -39.98 -3.73
C VAL A 614 -9.10 -39.57 -3.29
N SER A 615 -8.08 -39.98 -4.04
CA SER A 615 -6.67 -39.74 -3.71
C SER A 615 -5.91 -38.93 -4.77
N ALA A 616 -6.62 -38.35 -5.73
CA ALA A 616 -6.03 -37.61 -6.83
C ALA A 616 -7.02 -36.57 -7.38
N PRO A 617 -6.54 -35.52 -8.07
CA PRO A 617 -7.40 -34.62 -8.81
C PRO A 617 -7.97 -35.27 -10.09
N GLY A 618 -9.09 -34.74 -10.59
CA GLY A 618 -9.71 -35.12 -11.86
C GLY A 618 -11.21 -35.42 -11.75
N SER A 619 -11.73 -36.09 -12.78
CA SER A 619 -13.16 -36.36 -12.95
C SER A 619 -13.52 -37.75 -12.46
N TYR A 620 -14.60 -37.85 -11.69
CA TYR A 620 -15.02 -39.09 -11.02
C TYR A 620 -16.46 -39.45 -11.34
N THR A 621 -16.77 -40.75 -11.26
CA THR A 621 -18.15 -41.26 -11.33
C THR A 621 -18.34 -42.49 -10.44
N PHE A 622 -19.59 -42.76 -10.06
CA PHE A 622 -20.00 -44.01 -9.42
C PHE A 622 -21.48 -44.31 -9.75
N PRO A 623 -21.88 -45.60 -9.79
CA PRO A 623 -23.23 -45.99 -10.18
C PRO A 623 -24.26 -45.68 -9.09
N LEU A 624 -25.51 -45.47 -9.51
CA LEU A 624 -26.65 -45.31 -8.61
C LEU A 624 -27.13 -46.66 -8.07
N VAL A 625 -26.38 -47.17 -7.10
CA VAL A 625 -26.64 -48.43 -6.40
C VAL A 625 -26.74 -48.14 -4.90
N TYR A 626 -27.70 -48.79 -4.23
CA TYR A 626 -27.84 -48.73 -2.77
C TYR A 626 -26.62 -49.36 -2.08
N GLY A 627 -25.75 -48.54 -1.49
CA GLY A 627 -24.61 -48.99 -0.67
C GLY A 627 -23.86 -50.20 -1.24
N ASN A 628 -23.79 -51.29 -0.47
CA ASN A 628 -23.14 -52.55 -0.84
C ASN A 628 -23.98 -53.48 -1.75
N GLY A 629 -24.94 -52.93 -2.49
CA GLY A 629 -25.92 -53.68 -3.28
C GLY A 629 -25.36 -54.44 -4.48
N VAL A 630 -24.15 -54.13 -4.95
CA VAL A 630 -23.45 -54.86 -6.01
C VAL A 630 -22.05 -55.25 -5.55
N LYS A 631 -21.70 -56.53 -5.70
CA LYS A 631 -20.40 -57.10 -5.36
C LYS A 631 -19.91 -57.97 -6.52
N ASP A 632 -18.66 -57.80 -6.92
CA ASP A 632 -18.03 -58.49 -8.04
C ASP A 632 -18.86 -58.46 -9.35
N GLY A 633 -19.54 -57.34 -9.60
CA GLY A 633 -20.33 -57.09 -10.81
C GLY A 633 -21.73 -57.70 -10.81
N VAL A 634 -22.17 -58.32 -9.71
CA VAL A 634 -23.52 -58.93 -9.60
C VAL A 634 -24.30 -58.39 -8.40
N PRO A 635 -25.64 -58.41 -8.43
CA PRO A 635 -26.47 -58.07 -7.27
C PRO A 635 -26.08 -58.86 -6.02
N ASN A 636 -25.90 -58.15 -4.90
CA ASN A 636 -25.52 -58.69 -3.61
C ASN A 636 -26.73 -58.72 -2.67
N ALA A 637 -27.64 -59.66 -2.90
CA ALA A 637 -28.90 -59.76 -2.13
C ALA A 637 -28.69 -59.85 -0.62
N ALA A 638 -27.60 -60.46 -0.14
CA ALA A 638 -27.30 -60.55 1.29
C ALA A 638 -27.07 -59.18 1.96
N ALA A 639 -26.79 -58.11 1.19
CA ALA A 639 -26.64 -56.76 1.71
C ALA A 639 -27.98 -56.03 1.92
N TYR A 640 -29.04 -56.45 1.21
CA TYR A 640 -30.36 -55.80 1.25
C TYR A 640 -31.54 -56.76 1.52
N ALA A 641 -31.26 -58.03 1.84
CA ALA A 641 -32.24 -59.02 2.25
C ALA A 641 -31.71 -59.90 3.39
N ALA A 642 -32.57 -60.26 4.35
CA ALA A 642 -32.25 -61.14 5.46
C ALA A 642 -33.34 -62.21 5.67
N ALA A 643 -32.98 -63.32 6.30
CA ALA A 643 -33.95 -64.31 6.77
C ALA A 643 -34.64 -63.72 8.01
N GLY A 644 -35.93 -63.39 7.88
CA GLY A 644 -36.67 -62.58 8.84
C GLY A 644 -36.64 -63.02 10.31
N GLY A 645 -37.11 -62.13 11.17
CA GLY A 645 -37.08 -62.31 12.62
C GLY A 645 -37.60 -61.10 13.37
N THR A 646 -37.74 -61.21 14.69
CA THR A 646 -38.18 -60.08 15.51
C THR A 646 -37.16 -58.95 15.42
N ASN A 647 -37.61 -57.77 14.99
CA ASN A 647 -36.77 -56.57 14.81
C ASN A 647 -35.64 -56.71 13.77
N ILE A 648 -35.85 -57.57 12.78
CA ILE A 648 -34.97 -57.76 11.62
C ILE A 648 -35.72 -57.28 10.38
N LEU A 649 -35.08 -56.48 9.54
CA LEU A 649 -35.60 -56.15 8.21
C LEU A 649 -35.41 -57.34 7.28
N ASP A 650 -36.50 -57.93 6.81
CA ASP A 650 -36.49 -58.98 5.78
C ASP A 650 -35.95 -58.44 4.45
N LEU A 651 -36.41 -57.26 4.07
CA LEU A 651 -35.88 -56.43 2.99
C LEU A 651 -35.62 -55.04 3.58
N PHE A 652 -34.48 -54.44 3.22
CA PHE A 652 -34.18 -53.08 3.64
C PHE A 652 -35.03 -52.06 2.86
N LEU A 653 -35.08 -50.83 3.34
CA LEU A 653 -36.05 -49.82 2.91
C LEU A 653 -35.37 -48.70 2.12
N ASN A 654 -36.07 -48.17 1.13
CA ASN A 654 -35.64 -46.96 0.41
C ASN A 654 -36.16 -45.68 1.11
N TYR A 655 -35.94 -44.53 0.47
CA TYR A 655 -36.36 -43.21 0.97
C TYR A 655 -37.89 -43.00 1.05
N GLN A 656 -38.69 -43.93 0.53
CA GLN A 656 -40.16 -43.94 0.56
C GLN A 656 -40.72 -45.01 1.52
N ASP A 657 -39.88 -45.64 2.36
CA ASP A 657 -40.21 -46.83 3.16
C ASP A 657 -40.64 -48.05 2.32
N ALA A 658 -40.28 -48.09 1.02
CA ALA A 658 -40.56 -49.24 0.18
C ALA A 658 -39.41 -50.27 0.29
N PRO A 659 -39.72 -51.59 0.34
CA PRO A 659 -38.72 -52.65 0.32
C PRO A 659 -37.84 -52.61 -0.93
N ILE A 660 -36.53 -52.82 -0.75
CA ILE A 660 -35.54 -52.91 -1.83
C ILE A 660 -35.39 -54.38 -2.23
N ASP A 661 -35.78 -54.73 -3.46
CA ASP A 661 -35.59 -56.06 -4.06
C ASP A 661 -34.60 -56.07 -5.24
N ASP A 662 -34.28 -54.88 -5.79
CA ASP A 662 -33.25 -54.64 -6.80
C ASP A 662 -32.24 -53.58 -6.29
N PRO A 663 -30.92 -53.81 -6.41
CA PRO A 663 -29.91 -52.88 -5.87
C PRO A 663 -29.74 -51.59 -6.69
N TYR A 664 -30.23 -51.55 -7.94
CA TYR A 664 -30.10 -50.42 -8.85
C TYR A 664 -31.27 -49.46 -8.66
N ILE A 665 -30.98 -48.26 -8.15
CA ILE A 665 -32.00 -47.25 -7.80
C ILE A 665 -32.87 -46.88 -9.02
N TYR A 666 -32.26 -46.85 -10.20
CA TYR A 666 -32.93 -46.48 -11.45
C TYR A 666 -33.82 -47.58 -12.04
N ASN A 667 -33.80 -48.81 -11.49
CA ASN A 667 -34.71 -49.89 -11.91
C ASN A 667 -36.07 -49.79 -11.20
N ASP A 668 -36.17 -49.05 -10.10
CA ASP A 668 -37.42 -48.89 -9.36
C ASP A 668 -38.36 -47.94 -10.13
N PRO A 669 -39.51 -48.44 -10.66
CA PRO A 669 -40.44 -47.61 -11.42
C PRO A 669 -41.15 -46.54 -10.57
N GLY A 670 -41.10 -46.67 -9.24
CA GLY A 670 -41.61 -45.69 -8.28
C GLY A 670 -40.69 -44.49 -8.05
N ILE A 671 -39.46 -44.53 -8.58
CA ILE A 671 -38.44 -43.49 -8.36
C ILE A 671 -38.18 -42.73 -9.67
N GLN A 672 -38.47 -41.42 -9.65
CA GLN A 672 -38.17 -40.52 -10.77
C GLN A 672 -36.99 -39.61 -10.44
N LEU A 673 -35.79 -40.07 -10.78
CA LEU A 673 -34.54 -39.32 -10.58
C LEU A 673 -34.51 -38.03 -11.42
N ALA A 674 -34.16 -36.90 -10.81
CA ALA A 674 -34.13 -35.59 -11.43
C ALA A 674 -32.71 -35.05 -11.61
N ASP A 675 -31.96 -34.92 -10.52
CA ASP A 675 -30.61 -34.37 -10.50
C ASP A 675 -29.74 -34.96 -9.38
N ALA A 676 -28.50 -34.48 -9.29
CA ALA A 676 -27.58 -34.79 -8.19
C ALA A 676 -27.02 -33.48 -7.62
N CYS A 677 -26.75 -33.46 -6.31
CA CYS A 677 -26.32 -32.25 -5.62
C CYS A 677 -25.27 -32.52 -4.52
N LEU A 678 -24.55 -31.47 -4.15
CA LEU A 678 -23.77 -31.43 -2.92
C LEU A 678 -24.71 -31.21 -1.73
N VAL A 679 -24.68 -32.10 -0.74
CA VAL A 679 -25.39 -31.90 0.54
C VAL A 679 -24.53 -31.00 1.43
N TRP A 680 -23.30 -31.42 1.74
CA TRP A 680 -22.29 -30.61 2.42
C TRP A 680 -20.88 -31.12 2.14
N GLN A 681 -19.88 -30.26 2.31
CA GLN A 681 -18.45 -30.61 2.35
C GLN A 681 -17.76 -29.84 3.49
N ASP A 682 -16.75 -30.44 4.12
CA ASP A 682 -16.05 -29.85 5.27
C ASP A 682 -14.75 -29.12 4.90
N ALA A 683 -14.55 -28.88 3.61
CA ALA A 683 -13.46 -28.11 3.03
C ALA A 683 -13.99 -27.34 1.80
N PRO A 684 -13.56 -26.08 1.60
CA PRO A 684 -14.08 -25.26 0.52
C PRO A 684 -13.66 -25.83 -0.84
N ASN A 685 -14.61 -25.98 -1.75
CA ASN A 685 -14.39 -26.50 -3.11
C ASN A 685 -13.66 -27.86 -3.13
N LEU A 686 -13.97 -28.74 -2.17
CA LEU A 686 -13.39 -30.10 -2.09
C LEU A 686 -13.86 -30.97 -3.26
N VAL A 687 -15.16 -30.92 -3.57
CA VAL A 687 -15.78 -31.50 -4.76
C VAL A 687 -16.63 -30.43 -5.46
N SER A 688 -16.77 -30.52 -6.78
CA SER A 688 -17.58 -29.61 -7.58
C SER A 688 -18.17 -30.32 -8.81
N GLY A 689 -18.99 -29.62 -9.60
CA GLY A 689 -19.54 -30.17 -10.84
C GLY A 689 -20.40 -31.43 -10.64
N ILE A 690 -21.07 -31.54 -9.49
CA ILE A 690 -21.94 -32.67 -9.19
C ILE A 690 -23.09 -32.71 -10.20
N ALA A 691 -23.23 -33.82 -10.92
CA ALA A 691 -24.26 -33.97 -11.93
C ALA A 691 -24.72 -35.42 -12.06
N LEU A 692 -26.02 -35.60 -12.31
CA LEU A 692 -26.59 -36.87 -12.74
C LEU A 692 -26.23 -37.14 -14.20
N ALA A 693 -25.76 -38.34 -14.53
CA ALA A 693 -25.47 -38.73 -15.90
C ALA A 693 -26.75 -38.74 -16.77
N ALA A 694 -26.59 -38.56 -18.08
CA ALA A 694 -27.72 -38.45 -19.02
C ALA A 694 -28.60 -39.72 -19.08
N ASP A 695 -28.00 -40.89 -18.84
CA ASP A 695 -28.71 -42.17 -18.71
C ASP A 695 -29.38 -42.37 -17.34
N LYS A 696 -29.14 -41.45 -16.40
CA LYS A 696 -29.58 -41.50 -15.00
C LYS A 696 -29.11 -42.74 -14.25
N GLN A 697 -27.96 -43.31 -14.61
CA GLN A 697 -27.42 -44.52 -13.97
C GLN A 697 -26.20 -44.25 -13.10
N SER A 698 -25.60 -43.06 -13.17
CA SER A 698 -24.43 -42.69 -12.35
C SER A 698 -24.40 -41.21 -11.98
N ILE A 699 -23.66 -40.87 -10.91
CA ILE A 699 -23.31 -39.50 -10.55
C ILE A 699 -21.91 -39.20 -11.07
N ARG A 700 -21.66 -37.97 -11.50
CA ARG A 700 -20.33 -37.43 -11.83
C ARG A 700 -20.00 -36.23 -10.95
N PHE A 701 -18.72 -36.06 -10.64
CA PHE A 701 -18.21 -34.88 -9.92
C PHE A 701 -16.73 -34.68 -10.24
N GLU A 702 -16.21 -33.50 -9.91
CA GLU A 702 -14.84 -33.06 -10.17
C GLU A 702 -14.11 -32.74 -8.88
N VAL A 703 -12.81 -33.04 -8.85
CA VAL A 703 -11.89 -32.64 -7.78
C VAL A 703 -10.73 -31.86 -8.40
N ASP A 704 -10.67 -30.55 -8.11
CA ASP A 704 -9.70 -29.64 -8.70
C ASP A 704 -8.35 -29.71 -8.00
N ARG A 705 -7.26 -29.72 -8.77
CA ARG A 705 -5.88 -29.77 -8.25
C ARG A 705 -5.53 -28.59 -7.35
N SER A 706 -6.09 -27.41 -7.60
CA SER A 706 -5.82 -26.20 -6.82
C SER A 706 -6.50 -26.20 -5.45
N THR A 707 -7.59 -26.96 -5.28
CA THR A 707 -8.38 -26.98 -4.04
C THR A 707 -8.30 -28.30 -3.28
N ILE A 708 -7.89 -29.40 -3.93
CA ILE A 708 -7.79 -30.73 -3.33
C ILE A 708 -6.98 -30.70 -2.02
N ARG A 709 -7.56 -31.33 -1.01
CA ARG A 709 -7.05 -31.46 0.36
C ARG A 709 -7.78 -32.61 1.06
N GLN A 710 -7.26 -33.09 2.18
CA GLN A 710 -7.98 -34.06 3.00
C GLN A 710 -9.31 -33.46 3.48
N GLY A 711 -10.38 -34.22 3.33
CA GLY A 711 -11.72 -33.73 3.63
C GLY A 711 -12.82 -34.74 3.34
N ASN A 712 -14.04 -34.37 3.71
CA ASN A 712 -15.24 -35.16 3.60
C ASN A 712 -16.34 -34.37 2.88
N ALA A 713 -17.05 -35.04 1.99
CA ALA A 713 -18.24 -34.51 1.33
C ALA A 713 -19.37 -35.55 1.31
N VAL A 714 -20.61 -35.07 1.31
CA VAL A 714 -21.81 -35.86 1.10
C VAL A 714 -22.46 -35.40 -0.20
N ILE A 715 -22.58 -36.33 -1.14
CA ILE A 715 -23.23 -36.11 -2.44
C ILE A 715 -24.49 -36.95 -2.50
N ALA A 716 -25.56 -36.42 -3.08
CA ALA A 716 -26.86 -37.08 -3.16
C ALA A 716 -27.46 -37.04 -4.55
N VAL A 717 -28.37 -37.98 -4.82
CA VAL A 717 -29.28 -37.94 -5.97
C VAL A 717 -30.69 -37.62 -5.46
N ARG A 718 -31.43 -36.80 -6.22
CA ARG A 718 -32.77 -36.34 -5.84
C ARG A 718 -33.83 -36.79 -6.83
N ASP A 719 -35.05 -36.89 -6.34
CA ASP A 719 -36.22 -37.09 -7.19
C ASP A 719 -36.77 -35.77 -7.74
N ALA A 720 -37.82 -35.86 -8.57
CA ALA A 720 -38.47 -34.71 -9.19
C ALA A 720 -39.09 -33.70 -8.20
N SER A 721 -39.29 -34.08 -6.93
CA SER A 721 -39.77 -33.18 -5.88
C SER A 721 -38.64 -32.44 -5.14
N GLY A 722 -37.37 -32.80 -5.41
CA GLY A 722 -36.21 -32.27 -4.72
C GLY A 722 -35.86 -33.02 -3.44
N GLU A 723 -36.51 -34.16 -3.17
CA GLU A 723 -36.19 -35.02 -2.03
C GLU A 723 -34.97 -35.89 -2.32
N ILE A 724 -34.12 -36.08 -1.31
CA ILE A 724 -32.95 -36.95 -1.45
C ILE A 724 -33.40 -38.42 -1.46
N VAL A 725 -33.06 -39.11 -2.55
CA VAL A 725 -33.34 -40.54 -2.74
C VAL A 725 -32.27 -41.40 -2.06
N TRP A 726 -31.01 -40.98 -2.21
CA TRP A 726 -29.86 -41.61 -1.57
C TRP A 726 -28.65 -40.67 -1.58
N SER A 727 -27.73 -40.88 -0.64
CA SER A 727 -26.51 -40.10 -0.49
C SER A 727 -25.31 -41.00 -0.21
N TRP A 728 -24.14 -40.53 -0.65
CA TRP A 728 -22.85 -41.20 -0.53
C TRP A 728 -21.83 -40.25 0.10
N HIS A 729 -20.91 -40.83 0.88
CA HIS A 729 -19.76 -40.16 1.47
C HIS A 729 -18.58 -40.24 0.50
N ILE A 730 -18.05 -39.07 0.12
CA ILE A 730 -16.79 -38.94 -0.59
C ILE A 730 -15.72 -38.53 0.42
N TRP A 731 -14.71 -39.37 0.57
CA TRP A 731 -13.57 -39.11 1.45
C TRP A 731 -12.34 -38.82 0.61
N VAL A 732 -11.91 -37.56 0.61
CA VAL A 732 -10.68 -37.15 -0.07
C VAL A 732 -9.52 -37.36 0.90
N THR A 733 -8.55 -38.20 0.52
CA THR A 733 -7.39 -38.54 1.33
C THR A 733 -6.27 -39.12 0.47
N ASP A 734 -5.02 -38.87 0.85
CA ASP A 734 -3.85 -39.51 0.25
C ASP A 734 -3.67 -40.97 0.72
N TYR A 735 -4.44 -41.42 1.72
CA TYR A 735 -4.50 -42.84 2.07
C TYR A 735 -5.03 -43.68 0.91
N ILE A 736 -4.21 -44.63 0.47
CA ILE A 736 -4.59 -45.58 -0.59
C ILE A 736 -5.31 -46.77 0.03
N LEU A 737 -6.57 -46.95 -0.34
CA LEU A 737 -7.39 -48.05 0.17
C LEU A 737 -6.72 -49.41 -0.06
N GLY A 738 -6.48 -50.16 1.03
CA GLY A 738 -5.80 -51.46 1.01
C GLY A 738 -4.32 -51.41 1.40
N SER A 739 -3.73 -50.22 1.53
CA SER A 739 -2.37 -50.04 2.04
C SER A 739 -2.33 -49.98 3.58
N ASP A 740 -1.18 -50.23 4.18
CA ASP A 740 -0.89 -50.04 5.61
C ASP A 740 -1.93 -50.63 6.59
N LEU A 741 -2.55 -51.74 6.19
CA LEU A 741 -3.57 -52.41 6.99
C LEU A 741 -2.97 -52.97 8.28
N ARG A 742 -3.74 -52.89 9.37
CA ARG A 742 -3.32 -53.32 10.69
C ARG A 742 -3.95 -54.66 11.03
N ARG A 743 -3.13 -55.68 11.27
CA ARG A 743 -3.61 -56.94 11.83
C ARG A 743 -3.91 -56.75 13.31
N VAL A 744 -5.11 -57.14 13.71
CA VAL A 744 -5.57 -57.07 15.11
C VAL A 744 -6.12 -58.44 15.50
N THR A 745 -5.67 -58.98 16.63
CA THR A 745 -6.18 -60.22 17.21
C THR A 745 -6.89 -59.90 18.52
N ASN A 746 -8.17 -60.25 18.60
CA ASN A 746 -8.98 -59.93 19.76
C ASN A 746 -8.71 -60.83 20.98
N PHE A 747 -9.46 -60.63 22.07
CA PHE A 747 -9.26 -61.43 23.27
C PHE A 747 -9.57 -62.92 23.07
N GLN A 748 -10.47 -63.27 22.17
CA GLN A 748 -10.84 -64.65 21.89
C GLN A 748 -9.90 -65.32 20.88
N GLY A 749 -8.94 -64.59 20.31
CA GLY A 749 -8.00 -65.11 19.31
C GLY A 749 -8.49 -64.99 17.86
N ASN A 750 -9.58 -64.27 17.60
CA ASN A 750 -10.05 -63.98 16.23
C ASN A 750 -9.19 -62.87 15.62
N GLU A 751 -8.91 -62.99 14.34
CA GLU A 751 -8.06 -62.07 13.61
C GLU A 751 -8.86 -61.16 12.68
N TYR A 752 -8.48 -59.90 12.65
CA TYR A 752 -9.08 -58.86 11.82
C TYR A 752 -8.00 -58.10 11.08
N THR A 753 -8.36 -57.57 9.91
CA THR A 753 -7.51 -56.65 9.16
C THR A 753 -8.18 -55.28 9.15
N ALA A 754 -7.72 -54.35 9.98
CA ALA A 754 -8.32 -53.04 10.19
C ALA A 754 -7.67 -51.96 9.33
N MET A 755 -8.44 -50.92 9.00
CA MET A 755 -7.92 -49.69 8.44
C MET A 755 -7.01 -48.96 9.46
N PRO A 756 -5.94 -48.27 9.00
CA PRO A 756 -5.02 -47.57 9.89
C PRO A 756 -5.60 -46.28 10.49
N VAL A 757 -6.67 -45.73 9.91
CA VAL A 757 -7.37 -44.53 10.37
C VAL A 757 -8.91 -44.73 10.41
N ASN A 758 -9.62 -43.84 11.09
CA ASN A 758 -11.08 -43.83 11.10
C ASN A 758 -11.61 -43.47 9.70
N VAL A 759 -12.83 -43.91 9.36
CA VAL A 759 -13.48 -43.51 8.10
C VAL A 759 -13.68 -42.00 8.09
N GLY A 760 -13.20 -41.33 7.04
CA GLY A 760 -13.26 -39.87 6.90
C GLY A 760 -12.19 -39.10 7.67
N TRP A 761 -11.12 -39.76 8.12
CA TRP A 761 -10.02 -39.12 8.84
C TRP A 761 -9.34 -38.03 7.99
N CYS A 762 -9.08 -36.90 8.63
CA CYS A 762 -8.18 -35.84 8.16
C CYS A 762 -7.12 -35.62 9.23
N ASP A 763 -5.87 -35.53 8.80
CA ASP A 763 -4.71 -35.37 9.67
C ASP A 763 -4.60 -33.94 10.21
N ARG A 764 -3.74 -33.79 11.23
CA ARG A 764 -3.46 -32.52 11.89
C ARG A 764 -2.98 -31.47 10.88
N GLU A 765 -3.51 -30.27 11.00
CA GLU A 765 -3.19 -29.13 10.15
C GLU A 765 -2.69 -27.98 11.04
N VAL A 766 -1.56 -27.36 10.69
CA VAL A 766 -1.07 -26.18 11.40
C VAL A 766 -1.18 -24.97 10.49
N MET A 767 -1.94 -23.98 10.94
CA MET A 767 -2.12 -22.72 10.23
C MET A 767 -1.16 -21.68 10.81
N VAL A 768 -0.22 -21.19 10.02
CA VAL A 768 0.83 -20.27 10.49
C VAL A 768 0.93 -18.99 9.67
N SER A 769 1.29 -17.90 10.33
CA SER A 769 1.79 -16.68 9.69
C SER A 769 2.83 -16.06 10.61
N GLU A 770 3.96 -15.67 10.03
CA GLU A 770 5.10 -15.13 10.77
C GLU A 770 4.81 -13.72 11.31
N ALA A 771 5.55 -13.32 12.34
CA ALA A 771 5.51 -11.93 12.78
C ALA A 771 6.19 -11.04 11.72
N ARG A 772 5.67 -9.84 11.51
CA ARG A 772 6.31 -8.81 10.68
C ARG A 772 6.14 -7.42 11.28
N SER A 773 7.11 -6.56 11.04
CA SER A 773 7.16 -5.22 11.62
C SER A 773 7.57 -4.20 10.58
N VAL A 774 7.01 -2.99 10.69
CA VAL A 774 7.45 -1.83 9.91
C VAL A 774 7.81 -0.71 10.87
N MET A 775 9.05 -0.22 10.79
CA MET A 775 9.45 1.03 11.43
C MET A 775 9.08 2.19 10.52
N VAL A 776 8.52 3.24 11.09
CA VAL A 776 8.15 4.47 10.39
C VAL A 776 8.86 5.64 11.04
N ARG A 777 9.59 6.42 10.24
CA ARG A 777 10.26 7.65 10.65
C ARG A 777 9.58 8.83 9.97
N ILE A 778 9.03 9.74 10.76
CA ILE A 778 8.46 11.00 10.29
C ILE A 778 9.48 12.10 10.54
N THR A 779 9.86 12.84 9.50
CA THR A 779 10.86 13.91 9.55
C THR A 779 10.21 15.22 9.13
N GLN A 780 10.37 16.27 9.94
CA GLN A 780 9.92 17.60 9.59
C GLN A 780 10.93 18.27 8.65
N ASP A 781 10.48 18.68 7.46
CA ASP A 781 11.37 19.09 6.36
C ASP A 781 12.19 20.34 6.70
N ARG A 782 11.59 21.29 7.44
CA ARG A 782 12.21 22.58 7.75
C ARG A 782 13.35 22.48 8.78
N THR A 783 13.31 21.48 9.66
CA THR A 783 14.22 21.38 10.82
C THR A 783 15.03 20.09 10.83
N GLY A 784 14.65 19.08 10.05
CA GLY A 784 15.26 17.75 10.05
C GLY A 784 14.93 16.92 11.29
N VAL A 785 14.08 17.41 12.19
CA VAL A 785 13.68 16.68 13.40
C VAL A 785 12.84 15.49 13.01
N SER A 786 13.14 14.33 13.58
CA SER A 786 12.43 13.09 13.28
C SER A 786 11.91 12.38 14.52
N GLN A 787 10.77 11.71 14.39
CA GLN A 787 10.25 10.75 15.36
C GLN A 787 10.04 9.40 14.68
N THR A 788 10.46 8.33 15.35
CA THR A 788 10.35 6.95 14.83
C THR A 788 9.43 6.13 15.74
N PHE A 789 8.56 5.32 15.14
CA PHE A 789 7.73 4.34 15.83
C PHE A 789 7.63 3.05 15.01
N THR A 790 7.11 1.99 15.62
CA THR A 790 6.97 0.68 14.97
C THR A 790 5.51 0.25 14.96
N ILE A 791 5.08 -0.35 13.85
CA ILE A 791 3.82 -1.08 13.73
C ILE A 791 4.15 -2.57 13.61
N ASP A 792 3.78 -3.32 14.63
CA ASP A 792 4.00 -4.76 14.72
C ASP A 792 2.73 -5.51 14.37
N GLN A 793 2.87 -6.50 13.49
CA GLN A 793 1.85 -7.51 13.24
C GLN A 793 2.30 -8.84 13.85
N THR A 794 1.58 -9.32 14.85
CA THR A 794 1.97 -10.52 15.61
C THR A 794 1.86 -11.77 14.74
N ALA A 795 2.73 -12.75 15.00
CA ALA A 795 2.58 -14.09 14.47
C ALA A 795 1.21 -14.68 14.85
N TYR A 796 0.71 -15.58 14.01
CA TYR A 796 -0.45 -16.41 14.30
C TYR A 796 -0.11 -17.86 14.06
N SER A 797 -0.49 -18.71 15.02
CA SER A 797 -0.42 -20.16 14.92
C SER A 797 -1.73 -20.72 15.43
N ASN A 798 -2.37 -21.55 14.64
CA ASN A 798 -3.53 -22.31 15.05
C ASN A 798 -3.34 -23.77 14.67
N ASP A 799 -3.20 -24.59 15.70
CA ASP A 799 -3.06 -26.02 15.58
C ASP A 799 -4.45 -26.66 15.56
N ARG A 800 -4.77 -27.34 14.46
CA ARG A 800 -6.01 -28.07 14.26
C ARG A 800 -5.71 -29.56 14.36
N PRO A 801 -6.06 -30.23 15.49
CA PRO A 801 -5.88 -31.66 15.63
C PRO A 801 -6.66 -32.44 14.58
N GLY A 802 -6.19 -33.66 14.27
CA GLY A 802 -6.87 -34.56 13.35
C GLY A 802 -8.30 -34.88 13.79
N HIS A 803 -9.18 -35.08 12.81
CA HIS A 803 -10.62 -35.22 13.03
C HIS A 803 -11.27 -36.17 12.02
N ASN A 804 -12.51 -36.61 12.29
CA ASN A 804 -13.31 -37.42 11.38
C ASN A 804 -14.80 -37.08 11.52
N PRO A 805 -15.65 -37.44 10.54
CA PRO A 805 -17.11 -37.39 10.69
C PRO A 805 -17.60 -38.40 11.73
N TYR A 806 -18.81 -38.19 12.24
CA TYR A 806 -19.47 -39.09 13.17
C TYR A 806 -20.65 -39.78 12.52
N PHE A 807 -21.03 -40.97 12.99
CA PHE A 807 -22.15 -41.72 12.45
C PHE A 807 -23.13 -42.05 13.57
N GLN A 808 -24.43 -41.92 13.33
CA GLN A 808 -25.44 -42.50 14.23
C GLN A 808 -25.60 -43.97 13.88
N TRP A 809 -25.76 -44.82 14.89
CA TRP A 809 -25.71 -46.27 14.67
C TRP A 809 -26.79 -46.71 13.67
N GLY A 810 -26.40 -47.45 12.64
CA GLY A 810 -27.30 -47.92 11.59
C GLY A 810 -27.53 -46.95 10.41
N ARG A 811 -26.99 -45.73 10.44
CA ARG A 811 -27.03 -44.80 9.29
C ARG A 811 -25.79 -44.95 8.43
N LYS A 812 -25.96 -44.77 7.11
CA LYS A 812 -24.84 -44.67 6.15
C LYS A 812 -24.20 -43.29 6.12
N ASP A 813 -24.93 -42.27 6.59
CA ASP A 813 -24.59 -40.88 6.36
C ASP A 813 -23.66 -40.32 7.43
N PRO A 814 -22.52 -39.72 7.04
CA PRO A 814 -21.66 -39.04 7.98
C PRO A 814 -22.32 -37.75 8.47
N MET A 815 -22.15 -37.49 9.76
CA MET A 815 -22.46 -36.24 10.43
C MET A 815 -21.18 -35.40 10.53
N LEU A 816 -21.33 -34.09 10.48
CA LEU A 816 -20.23 -33.13 10.41
C LEU A 816 -19.17 -33.38 11.51
N PRO A 817 -17.86 -33.23 11.22
CA PRO A 817 -16.82 -33.34 12.24
C PRO A 817 -16.92 -32.27 13.35
N VAL A 818 -16.18 -32.50 14.43
CA VAL A 818 -15.96 -31.56 15.54
C VAL A 818 -14.45 -31.36 15.65
N VAL A 819 -14.03 -30.13 15.95
CA VAL A 819 -12.62 -29.74 16.02
C VAL A 819 -12.30 -28.97 17.30
N GLY A 820 -11.05 -29.09 17.76
CA GLY A 820 -10.47 -28.29 18.85
C GLY A 820 -11.33 -28.25 20.11
N THR A 821 -11.82 -27.06 20.47
CA THR A 821 -12.63 -26.80 21.68
C THR A 821 -14.09 -27.25 21.54
N MET A 822 -14.34 -28.44 20.97
CA MET A 822 -15.68 -29.02 20.77
C MET A 822 -16.59 -28.18 19.87
N LYS A 823 -16.03 -27.52 18.86
CA LYS A 823 -16.79 -26.75 17.87
C LYS A 823 -17.10 -27.61 16.64
N ASP A 824 -18.27 -27.40 16.05
CA ASP A 824 -18.57 -27.94 14.72
C ASP A 824 -17.51 -27.42 13.74
N LYS A 825 -17.00 -28.29 12.86
CA LYS A 825 -16.06 -27.89 11.80
C LYS A 825 -16.80 -26.98 10.80
N ASP A 826 -16.08 -26.08 10.14
CA ASP A 826 -16.65 -25.32 9.04
C ASP A 826 -17.15 -26.26 7.93
N PHE A 827 -18.26 -25.90 7.30
CA PHE A 827 -18.86 -26.65 6.21
C PHE A 827 -19.41 -25.73 5.12
N TYR A 828 -19.57 -26.30 3.94
CA TYR A 828 -19.98 -25.60 2.73
C TYR A 828 -21.05 -26.41 2.01
N THR A 829 -22.06 -25.74 1.49
CA THR A 829 -23.14 -26.33 0.69
C THR A 829 -23.61 -25.32 -0.35
N ASP A 830 -24.06 -25.81 -1.50
CA ASP A 830 -24.66 -24.98 -2.55
C ASP A 830 -26.14 -24.69 -2.26
N LEU A 831 -26.75 -25.47 -1.35
CA LEU A 831 -28.16 -25.44 -1.00
C LEU A 831 -28.30 -25.21 0.51
N PRO A 832 -28.64 -23.98 0.96
CA PRO A 832 -28.71 -23.64 2.38
C PRO A 832 -29.61 -24.56 3.22
N GLU A 833 -30.64 -25.16 2.62
CA GLU A 833 -31.53 -26.14 3.25
C GLU A 833 -30.81 -27.43 3.67
N TYR A 834 -29.63 -27.73 3.13
CA TYR A 834 -28.82 -28.89 3.50
C TYR A 834 -27.66 -28.54 4.45
N ALA A 835 -27.69 -27.33 5.02
CA ALA A 835 -26.78 -26.98 6.10
C ALA A 835 -26.89 -28.00 7.24
N PHE A 836 -25.75 -28.38 7.83
CA PHE A 836 -25.75 -29.37 8.91
C PHE A 836 -26.64 -28.90 10.07
N ASP A 837 -27.64 -29.71 10.41
CA ASP A 837 -28.64 -29.38 11.42
C ASP A 837 -28.61 -30.40 12.55
N LYS A 838 -28.39 -29.92 13.77
CA LYS A 838 -28.40 -30.73 15.01
C LYS A 838 -29.68 -30.59 15.83
N SER A 839 -30.65 -29.85 15.31
CA SER A 839 -31.94 -29.60 15.96
C SER A 839 -32.97 -30.70 15.73
N GLY A 840 -32.65 -31.71 14.90
CA GLY A 840 -33.49 -32.88 14.67
C GLY A 840 -33.92 -33.53 15.99
N ALA A 841 -35.23 -33.45 16.27
CA ALA A 841 -35.79 -33.81 17.56
C ALA A 841 -36.60 -35.10 17.48
N GLY A 842 -36.24 -36.06 18.33
CA GLY A 842 -36.96 -37.32 18.45
C GLY A 842 -36.66 -38.32 17.35
N LYS A 843 -37.40 -39.43 17.42
CA LYS A 843 -37.20 -40.60 16.58
C LYS A 843 -37.85 -40.43 15.21
N VAL A 844 -37.15 -40.89 14.18
CA VAL A 844 -37.62 -40.86 12.80
C VAL A 844 -37.51 -42.22 12.11
N SER A 845 -38.24 -42.42 11.01
CA SER A 845 -38.08 -43.62 10.19
C SER A 845 -36.71 -43.65 9.49
N VAL A 846 -36.33 -44.82 8.98
CA VAL A 846 -35.11 -44.95 8.16
C VAL A 846 -35.23 -44.11 6.89
N SER A 847 -36.41 -44.07 6.26
CA SER A 847 -36.71 -43.23 5.09
C SER A 847 -36.47 -41.74 5.34
N GLU A 848 -36.93 -41.22 6.49
CA GLU A 848 -36.74 -39.82 6.87
C GLU A 848 -35.26 -39.49 7.04
N ALA A 849 -34.50 -40.37 7.70
CA ALA A 849 -33.07 -40.19 7.86
C ALA A 849 -32.28 -40.31 6.53
N ILE A 850 -32.81 -41.02 5.54
CA ILE A 850 -32.27 -41.09 4.16
C ILE A 850 -32.54 -39.78 3.42
N ARG A 851 -33.74 -39.20 3.54
CA ARG A 851 -34.10 -37.90 2.92
C ARG A 851 -33.33 -36.73 3.51
N HIS A 852 -32.93 -36.84 4.79
CA HIS A 852 -32.24 -35.78 5.52
C HIS A 852 -30.87 -36.22 6.05
N PRO A 853 -29.89 -36.50 5.17
CA PRO A 853 -28.55 -36.94 5.57
C PRO A 853 -27.74 -35.87 6.31
N HIS A 854 -28.16 -34.60 6.24
CA HIS A 854 -27.55 -33.46 6.95
C HIS A 854 -28.13 -33.22 8.35
N VAL A 855 -29.22 -33.90 8.73
CA VAL A 855 -29.88 -33.74 10.03
C VAL A 855 -29.38 -34.81 11.00
N PHE A 856 -28.95 -34.37 12.18
CA PHE A 856 -28.68 -35.22 13.33
C PHE A 856 -29.95 -35.32 14.18
N TYR A 857 -30.43 -36.55 14.41
CA TYR A 857 -31.65 -36.81 15.18
C TYR A 857 -31.32 -37.25 16.62
N ASN A 858 -31.68 -36.45 17.61
CA ASN A 858 -31.57 -36.84 19.02
C ASN A 858 -32.66 -37.85 19.43
N TYR A 859 -32.60 -38.40 20.64
CA TYR A 859 -33.63 -39.36 21.09
C TYR A 859 -34.98 -38.74 21.48
N GLY A 860 -35.08 -37.41 21.56
CA GLY A 860 -36.28 -36.67 21.98
C GLY A 860 -36.49 -36.57 23.49
N SER A 861 -37.71 -36.25 23.93
CA SER A 861 -38.08 -36.06 25.34
C SER A 861 -38.96 -37.16 25.95
N GLU A 862 -39.37 -38.17 25.16
CA GLU A 862 -40.32 -39.20 25.60
C GLU A 862 -39.73 -40.62 25.64
N GLY A 863 -40.03 -41.33 26.73
CA GLY A 863 -39.82 -42.77 26.91
C GLY A 863 -38.45 -43.19 27.48
N PRO A 864 -38.33 -44.39 28.08
CA PRO A 864 -37.09 -44.88 28.68
C PRO A 864 -36.02 -45.34 27.67
N VAL A 865 -36.25 -45.12 26.36
CA VAL A 865 -35.49 -45.76 25.28
C VAL A 865 -34.83 -44.74 24.38
N PHE A 866 -33.50 -44.75 24.34
CA PHE A 866 -32.67 -43.71 23.73
C PHE A 866 -32.18 -44.15 22.33
N ASP A 867 -32.98 -43.97 21.29
CA ASP A 867 -32.64 -44.30 19.89
C ASP A 867 -33.02 -43.11 18.97
N TRP A 868 -32.42 -42.98 17.79
CA TRP A 868 -32.82 -42.02 16.75
C TRP A 868 -33.85 -42.63 15.79
N CYS A 869 -33.87 -43.96 15.65
CA CYS A 869 -34.77 -44.64 14.73
C CYS A 869 -36.09 -45.01 15.45
N THR A 870 -37.22 -44.77 14.79
CA THR A 870 -38.56 -45.12 15.32
C THR A 870 -38.70 -46.63 15.49
N GLU A 871 -38.29 -47.38 14.47
CA GLU A 871 -38.27 -48.84 14.46
C GLU A 871 -36.88 -49.38 14.80
N ARG A 872 -36.77 -50.32 15.74
CA ARG A 872 -35.48 -50.73 16.30
C ARG A 872 -34.86 -51.92 15.59
N TYR A 873 -34.44 -51.71 14.35
CA TYR A 873 -33.81 -52.78 13.57
C TYR A 873 -32.43 -53.17 14.14
N LEU A 874 -32.16 -54.47 14.18
CA LEU A 874 -30.87 -54.99 14.68
C LEU A 874 -29.85 -55.22 13.57
N ASN A 875 -30.31 -55.32 12.31
CA ASN A 875 -29.48 -55.67 11.17
C ASN A 875 -29.07 -54.47 10.30
N LEU A 876 -29.08 -53.23 10.80
CA LEU A 876 -28.80 -52.06 9.93
C LEU A 876 -27.37 -52.04 9.36
N TRP A 877 -26.34 -52.39 10.14
CA TRP A 877 -24.93 -52.42 9.68
C TRP A 877 -24.34 -53.83 9.54
N GLY A 878 -25.08 -54.88 9.93
CA GLY A 878 -24.56 -56.24 10.03
C GLY A 878 -25.68 -57.29 10.15
N THR A 879 -25.31 -58.55 10.33
CA THR A 879 -26.26 -59.69 10.23
C THR A 879 -26.92 -60.16 11.53
N SER A 880 -26.93 -59.37 12.60
CA SER A 880 -26.85 -60.03 13.91
C SER A 880 -27.79 -59.63 15.02
N VAL A 881 -28.05 -60.68 15.82
CA VAL A 881 -28.82 -60.80 17.05
C VAL A 881 -28.21 -60.02 18.23
N SER A 882 -29.05 -59.72 19.23
CA SER A 882 -28.70 -59.04 20.50
C SER A 882 -27.52 -59.75 21.21
N GLY A 883 -26.31 -59.16 21.20
CA GLY A 883 -25.11 -59.79 21.79
C GLY A 883 -23.75 -59.28 21.26
N ILE A 884 -22.66 -59.69 21.94
CA ILE A 884 -21.29 -59.42 21.50
C ILE A 884 -20.92 -60.44 20.43
N GLU A 885 -20.59 -59.96 19.24
CA GLU A 885 -20.11 -60.80 18.15
C GLU A 885 -18.60 -60.78 18.03
N HIS A 886 -18.04 -61.88 17.50
CA HIS A 886 -16.61 -62.02 17.28
C HIS A 886 -16.26 -62.32 15.82
N ALA A 887 -17.19 -62.80 15.00
CA ALA A 887 -16.95 -63.00 13.57
C ALA A 887 -17.34 -61.73 12.80
N VAL A 888 -16.66 -61.47 11.68
CA VAL A 888 -17.09 -60.44 10.72
C VAL A 888 -18.41 -60.90 10.07
N GLY A 889 -19.41 -60.02 10.09
CA GLY A 889 -20.75 -60.29 9.55
C GLY A 889 -20.88 -59.94 8.06
N VAL A 890 -22.11 -59.77 7.58
CA VAL A 890 -22.38 -59.28 6.22
C VAL A 890 -22.48 -57.77 6.21
N LYS A 891 -21.83 -57.13 5.22
CA LYS A 891 -21.94 -55.70 4.97
C LYS A 891 -23.26 -55.38 4.30
N THR A 892 -24.08 -54.60 4.96
CA THR A 892 -25.40 -54.20 4.49
C THR A 892 -25.35 -52.97 3.59
N ILE A 893 -26.48 -52.59 3.00
CA ILE A 893 -26.60 -51.35 2.23
C ILE A 893 -26.56 -50.08 3.09
N TYR A 894 -26.66 -50.14 4.43
CA TYR A 894 -26.51 -48.96 5.29
C TYR A 894 -25.14 -48.87 5.99
N ASP A 895 -24.26 -49.86 5.80
CA ASP A 895 -22.90 -49.82 6.35
C ASP A 895 -22.12 -48.63 5.74
N PRO A 896 -21.51 -47.76 6.57
CA PRO A 896 -20.81 -46.56 6.11
C PRO A 896 -19.40 -46.84 5.55
N SER A 897 -18.92 -48.08 5.61
CA SER A 897 -17.54 -48.44 5.30
C SER A 897 -17.24 -48.43 3.80
N PRO A 898 -16.00 -48.12 3.41
CA PRO A 898 -15.57 -48.14 2.01
C PRO A 898 -15.69 -49.50 1.32
N VAL A 899 -15.62 -49.52 -0.01
CA VAL A 899 -15.63 -50.76 -0.83
C VAL A 899 -14.62 -51.80 -0.31
N GLY A 900 -15.06 -53.02 0.00
CA GLY A 900 -14.21 -54.11 0.51
C GLY A 900 -13.97 -54.08 2.02
N TYR A 901 -14.63 -53.18 2.74
CA TYR A 901 -14.55 -53.02 4.20
C TYR A 901 -15.94 -52.94 4.82
N ILE A 902 -16.04 -53.33 6.08
CA ILE A 902 -17.26 -53.45 6.87
C ILE A 902 -17.04 -52.94 8.30
N MET A 903 -18.13 -52.53 8.96
CA MET A 903 -18.15 -52.27 10.40
C MET A 903 -17.69 -53.50 11.20
N PRO A 904 -16.71 -53.36 12.11
CA PRO A 904 -16.25 -54.48 12.93
C PRO A 904 -17.30 -54.90 13.95
N PRO A 905 -17.38 -56.18 14.31
CA PRO A 905 -18.18 -56.65 15.43
C PRO A 905 -17.57 -56.15 16.76
N ALA A 906 -18.37 -56.07 17.84
CA ALA A 906 -17.91 -55.55 19.14
C ALA A 906 -16.69 -56.31 19.71
N GLY A 907 -16.58 -57.60 19.38
CA GLY A 907 -15.45 -58.43 19.77
C GLY A 907 -14.09 -57.95 19.25
N PHE A 908 -14.04 -57.16 18.17
CA PHE A 908 -12.81 -56.60 17.60
C PHE A 908 -11.95 -55.88 18.64
N PHE A 909 -12.57 -55.06 19.48
CA PHE A 909 -11.88 -54.19 20.43
C PHE A 909 -11.38 -54.90 21.69
N THR A 910 -11.82 -56.13 21.97
CA THR A 910 -11.49 -56.85 23.20
C THR A 910 -9.99 -57.12 23.35
N GLY A 911 -9.26 -57.24 22.23
CA GLY A 911 -7.81 -57.44 22.23
C GLY A 911 -6.99 -56.27 22.78
N PHE A 912 -7.57 -55.07 22.87
CA PHE A 912 -6.90 -53.88 23.38
C PHE A 912 -6.76 -53.85 24.91
N SER A 913 -7.51 -54.72 25.61
CA SER A 913 -7.41 -54.94 27.05
C SER A 913 -6.76 -56.30 27.36
N ALA A 914 -5.90 -56.35 28.37
CA ALA A 914 -5.32 -57.59 28.88
C ALA A 914 -6.36 -58.59 29.40
N THR A 915 -7.56 -58.13 29.78
CA THR A 915 -8.64 -58.97 30.32
C THR A 915 -9.76 -59.25 29.30
N GLY A 916 -9.72 -58.62 28.13
CA GLY A 916 -10.82 -58.65 27.17
C GLY A 916 -11.99 -57.72 27.52
N GLY A 917 -12.02 -57.17 28.74
CA GLY A 917 -13.10 -56.32 29.24
C GLY A 917 -12.58 -54.99 29.80
N THR A 918 -13.45 -54.30 30.56
CA THR A 918 -13.16 -52.99 31.14
C THR A 918 -11.98 -53.03 32.10
N VAL A 919 -11.06 -52.08 31.93
CA VAL A 919 -9.88 -51.92 32.80
C VAL A 919 -9.66 -50.44 33.11
N SER A 920 -9.20 -50.15 34.33
CA SER A 920 -8.94 -48.79 34.83
C SER A 920 -7.48 -48.61 35.27
N SER A 921 -6.59 -49.49 34.84
CA SER A 921 -5.15 -49.41 35.05
C SER A 921 -4.45 -49.48 33.71
N VAL A 922 -3.63 -48.47 33.40
CA VAL A 922 -2.88 -48.39 32.13
C VAL A 922 -1.97 -49.61 31.92
N SER A 923 -1.48 -50.24 32.99
CA SER A 923 -0.70 -51.48 32.91
C SER A 923 -1.45 -52.67 32.30
N GLN A 924 -2.79 -52.59 32.23
CA GLN A 924 -3.65 -53.61 31.64
C GLN A 924 -4.09 -53.25 30.22
N PHE A 925 -3.63 -52.11 29.68
CA PHE A 925 -3.90 -51.72 28.30
C PHE A 925 -2.80 -52.33 27.44
N ASN A 926 -3.16 -52.96 26.32
CA ASN A 926 -2.16 -53.44 25.37
C ASN A 926 -1.69 -52.28 24.48
N VAL A 927 -0.96 -51.32 25.05
CA VAL A 927 -0.54 -50.07 24.40
C VAL A 927 0.96 -49.84 24.44
N GLU A 928 1.46 -49.02 23.51
CA GLU A 928 2.81 -48.45 23.54
C GLU A 928 2.76 -46.94 23.83
N GLY A 929 3.70 -46.45 24.64
CA GLY A 929 3.86 -45.03 24.92
C GLY A 929 2.86 -44.47 25.94
N GLY A 930 2.73 -43.14 25.95
CA GLY A 930 1.75 -42.41 26.76
C GLY A 930 0.50 -42.02 25.96
N PHE A 931 -0.52 -41.53 26.65
CA PHE A 931 -1.72 -41.00 26.01
C PHE A 931 -1.38 -39.68 25.30
N ASP A 932 -1.71 -39.59 24.01
CA ASP A 932 -1.50 -38.39 23.20
C ASP A 932 -2.75 -38.14 22.35
N ALA A 933 -3.78 -37.59 22.99
CA ALA A 933 -5.13 -37.45 22.42
C ALA A 933 -5.64 -38.76 21.78
N GLY A 934 -5.30 -39.90 22.39
CA GLY A 934 -5.51 -41.24 21.84
C GLY A 934 -4.48 -42.23 22.37
N TRP A 935 -4.58 -43.48 21.91
CA TRP A 935 -3.67 -44.57 22.30
C TRP A 935 -3.15 -45.33 21.09
N ASN A 936 -1.87 -45.68 21.11
CA ASN A 936 -1.25 -46.65 20.20
C ASN A 936 -1.42 -48.06 20.78
N PHE A 937 -2.35 -48.84 20.25
CA PHE A 937 -2.58 -50.22 20.69
C PHE A 937 -1.73 -51.21 19.91
N TYR A 938 -1.20 -52.21 20.60
CA TYR A 938 -0.63 -53.39 19.98
C TYR A 938 -1.73 -54.22 19.30
N GLY A 939 -1.47 -54.66 18.07
CA GLY A 939 -2.37 -55.51 17.31
C GLY A 939 -2.53 -56.91 17.90
N GLU A 940 -1.62 -57.35 18.76
CA GLU A 940 -1.70 -58.63 19.45
C GLU A 940 -1.54 -58.48 20.97
N LYS A 941 -2.06 -59.46 21.70
CA LYS A 941 -1.98 -59.50 23.17
C LYS A 941 -0.54 -59.51 23.67
N GLY A 942 -0.35 -58.96 24.86
CA GLY A 942 0.92 -59.02 25.58
C GLY A 942 2.00 -58.16 24.93
N GLY A 943 1.59 -57.08 24.26
CA GLY A 943 2.51 -56.10 23.66
C GLY A 943 3.19 -56.58 22.39
N LYS A 944 2.47 -57.29 21.50
CA LYS A 944 3.02 -57.87 20.28
C LYS A 944 2.30 -57.35 19.03
N GLY A 945 2.89 -57.61 17.87
CA GLY A 945 2.34 -57.18 16.58
C GLY A 945 2.57 -55.70 16.30
N GLY A 946 2.04 -55.24 15.17
CA GLY A 946 2.11 -53.83 14.78
C GLY A 946 1.17 -52.95 15.60
N LEU A 947 1.42 -51.64 15.61
CA LEU A 947 0.60 -50.67 16.34
C LEU A 947 -0.57 -50.16 15.49
N ILE A 948 -1.68 -49.86 16.17
CA ILE A 948 -2.83 -49.16 15.63
C ILE A 948 -3.20 -47.99 16.54
N PHE A 949 -3.20 -46.78 15.99
CA PHE A 949 -3.61 -45.59 16.71
C PHE A 949 -5.14 -45.41 16.66
N LEU A 950 -5.75 -45.28 17.84
CA LEU A 950 -7.16 -44.92 17.98
C LEU A 950 -7.28 -43.55 18.67
N PRO A 951 -7.79 -42.53 17.95
CA PRO A 951 -7.80 -41.16 18.43
C PRO A 951 -8.96 -40.90 19.39
N ALA A 952 -8.73 -40.00 20.35
CA ALA A 952 -9.71 -39.51 21.32
C ALA A 952 -10.53 -38.33 20.75
N VAL A 953 -11.21 -38.52 19.62
CA VAL A 953 -12.00 -37.47 18.94
C VAL A 953 -13.35 -37.17 19.59
N GLY A 954 -13.67 -37.69 20.77
CA GLY A 954 -14.96 -37.48 21.41
C GLY A 954 -16.13 -38.10 20.65
N TYR A 955 -17.31 -37.52 20.83
CA TYR A 955 -18.56 -37.96 20.19
C TYR A 955 -19.57 -36.80 20.09
N ARG A 956 -20.60 -36.97 19.25
CA ARG A 956 -21.81 -36.10 19.25
C ARG A 956 -22.84 -36.66 20.20
N THR A 957 -23.30 -35.84 21.15
CA THR A 957 -24.23 -36.31 22.19
C THR A 957 -25.60 -36.68 21.62
N TYR A 958 -26.11 -37.82 22.06
CA TYR A 958 -27.45 -38.32 21.73
C TYR A 958 -28.58 -37.38 22.22
N VAL A 959 -28.28 -36.41 23.10
CA VAL A 959 -29.23 -35.42 23.63
C VAL A 959 -29.43 -34.23 22.69
N SER A 960 -28.35 -33.70 22.11
CA SER A 960 -28.38 -32.39 21.43
C SER A 960 -27.51 -32.30 20.16
N GLY A 961 -26.83 -33.39 19.78
CA GLY A 961 -25.93 -33.42 18.62
C GLY A 961 -24.63 -32.63 18.76
N HIS A 962 -24.41 -31.92 19.87
CA HIS A 962 -23.16 -31.19 20.13
C HIS A 962 -21.97 -32.15 20.37
N GLY A 963 -20.78 -31.74 19.91
CA GLY A 963 -19.54 -32.45 20.22
C GLY A 963 -19.17 -32.36 21.70
N LEU A 964 -18.66 -33.45 22.27
CA LEU A 964 -18.16 -33.52 23.65
C LEU A 964 -16.86 -34.32 23.73
N THR A 965 -16.03 -34.00 24.72
CA THR A 965 -14.82 -34.78 25.13
C THR A 965 -13.72 -34.93 24.08
N PHE A 966 -13.69 -34.05 23.07
CA PHE A 966 -12.62 -34.02 22.06
C PHE A 966 -11.25 -33.86 22.73
N GLY A 967 -10.29 -34.70 22.36
CA GLY A 967 -8.95 -34.79 22.94
C GLY A 967 -8.85 -35.66 24.21
N ASN A 968 -9.97 -36.00 24.85
CA ASN A 968 -9.98 -36.64 26.18
C ASN A 968 -10.48 -38.09 26.15
N THR A 969 -11.54 -38.35 25.37
CA THR A 969 -12.16 -39.67 25.27
C THR A 969 -12.42 -40.02 23.82
N GLY A 970 -12.10 -41.24 23.40
CA GLY A 970 -12.41 -41.77 22.07
C GLY A 970 -13.58 -42.74 22.11
N TYR A 971 -14.42 -42.68 21.08
CA TYR A 971 -15.58 -43.54 20.91
C TYR A 971 -15.60 -44.10 19.49
N CYS A 972 -15.71 -45.42 19.36
CA CYS A 972 -15.77 -46.08 18.05
C CYS A 972 -16.90 -47.09 17.99
N TRP A 973 -17.76 -46.99 16.97
CA TRP A 973 -18.87 -47.91 16.81
C TRP A 973 -18.43 -49.33 16.46
N SER A 974 -19.30 -50.28 16.82
CA SER A 974 -19.30 -51.63 16.26
C SER A 974 -20.63 -51.94 15.57
N SER A 975 -20.66 -52.98 14.74
CA SER A 975 -21.89 -53.48 14.11
C SER A 975 -22.80 -54.26 15.09
N SER A 976 -22.32 -54.60 16.29
CA SER A 976 -23.09 -55.41 17.25
C SER A 976 -24.10 -54.58 18.04
N THR A 977 -25.30 -55.14 18.24
CA THR A 977 -26.36 -54.53 19.04
C THR A 977 -26.37 -55.05 20.47
N TYR A 978 -26.70 -54.20 21.45
CA TYR A 978 -26.77 -54.60 22.85
C TYR A 978 -28.13 -55.18 23.21
N ASP A 979 -29.11 -54.30 23.46
CA ASP A 979 -30.43 -54.66 23.98
C ASP A 979 -31.51 -53.76 23.36
N TYR A 980 -32.61 -54.40 22.94
CA TYR A 980 -33.76 -53.76 22.31
C TYR A 980 -34.40 -52.70 23.22
N ASP A 981 -34.55 -53.00 24.51
CA ASP A 981 -35.27 -52.11 25.45
C ASP A 981 -34.49 -50.83 25.76
N SER A 982 -33.15 -50.87 25.66
CA SER A 982 -32.28 -49.73 25.95
C SER A 982 -32.07 -48.76 24.78
N GLY A 983 -32.35 -49.18 23.54
CA GLY A 983 -32.02 -48.40 22.33
C GLY A 983 -30.52 -48.18 22.12
N SER A 984 -29.68 -49.02 22.74
CA SER A 984 -28.22 -48.88 22.73
C SER A 984 -27.54 -49.93 21.86
N SER A 985 -26.35 -49.59 21.36
CA SER A 985 -25.48 -50.51 20.62
C SER A 985 -24.06 -50.52 21.21
N TYR A 986 -23.29 -51.55 20.87
CA TYR A 986 -21.94 -51.69 21.38
C TYR A 986 -20.98 -50.73 20.70
N ASN A 987 -20.11 -50.13 21.50
CA ASN A 987 -19.02 -49.29 21.07
C ASN A 987 -17.75 -49.57 21.88
N PHE A 988 -16.63 -49.11 21.36
CA PHE A 988 -15.38 -49.01 22.08
C PHE A 988 -15.23 -47.64 22.72
N THR A 989 -14.84 -47.59 23.99
CA THR A 989 -14.49 -46.33 24.66
C THR A 989 -13.06 -46.38 25.20
N LEU A 990 -12.28 -45.32 24.96
CA LEU A 990 -10.92 -45.15 25.47
C LEU A 990 -10.75 -43.76 26.11
N SER A 991 -10.00 -43.66 27.20
CA SER A 991 -9.45 -42.42 27.74
C SER A 991 -8.06 -42.68 28.34
N GLU A 992 -7.40 -41.65 28.83
CA GLU A 992 -6.07 -41.79 29.47
C GLU A 992 -6.06 -42.85 30.59
N GLY A 993 -7.09 -42.90 31.44
CA GLY A 993 -7.11 -43.79 32.61
C GLY A 993 -8.04 -45.00 32.51
N LYS A 994 -8.83 -45.12 31.44
CA LYS A 994 -9.86 -46.17 31.34
C LYS A 994 -10.06 -46.68 29.91
N LEU A 995 -10.21 -48.00 29.80
CA LEU A 995 -10.55 -48.68 28.55
C LEU A 995 -11.81 -49.51 28.75
N THR A 996 -12.76 -49.40 27.83
CA THR A 996 -14.00 -50.19 27.81
C THR A 996 -14.20 -50.81 26.42
N PRO A 997 -13.69 -52.04 26.17
CA PRO A 997 -13.80 -52.71 24.88
C PRO A 997 -15.21 -52.86 24.32
N THR A 998 -16.17 -53.20 25.18
CA THR A 998 -17.56 -53.50 24.83
C THR A 998 -18.51 -52.61 25.63
N SER A 999 -18.29 -51.30 25.52
CA SER A 999 -19.15 -50.27 26.07
C SER A 999 -20.49 -50.24 25.35
N THR A 1000 -21.49 -49.57 25.91
CA THR A 1000 -22.78 -49.35 25.26
C THR A 1000 -23.17 -47.88 25.34
N ILE A 1001 -23.81 -47.39 24.28
CA ILE A 1001 -24.35 -46.03 24.24
C ILE A 1001 -25.56 -45.99 23.32
N SER A 1002 -26.46 -45.04 23.58
CA SER A 1002 -27.61 -44.73 22.74
C SER A 1002 -27.24 -44.69 21.26
N ARG A 1003 -28.02 -45.36 20.42
CA ARG A 1003 -27.83 -45.36 18.95
C ARG A 1003 -27.94 -43.97 18.33
N ALA A 1004 -28.63 -43.04 19.00
CA ALA A 1004 -28.71 -41.64 18.59
C ALA A 1004 -27.38 -40.87 18.75
N ALA A 1005 -26.39 -41.41 19.45
CA ALA A 1005 -25.07 -40.78 19.55
C ALA A 1005 -24.34 -40.83 18.20
N GLY A 1006 -23.56 -39.79 17.90
CA GLY A 1006 -22.64 -39.82 16.77
C GLY A 1006 -21.24 -40.25 17.22
N LEU A 1007 -20.75 -41.41 16.78
CA LEU A 1007 -19.38 -41.88 17.10
C LEU A 1007 -18.53 -42.05 15.84
N SER A 1008 -17.22 -42.17 16.02
CA SER A 1008 -16.32 -42.51 14.92
C SER A 1008 -16.50 -43.97 14.46
N VAL A 1009 -16.04 -44.27 13.26
CA VAL A 1009 -16.08 -45.60 12.66
C VAL A 1009 -14.67 -46.04 12.26
N ARG A 1010 -14.31 -47.28 12.60
CA ARG A 1010 -13.05 -47.92 12.22
C ARG A 1010 -13.35 -49.21 11.48
N ALA A 1011 -13.28 -49.21 10.15
CA ALA A 1011 -13.67 -50.37 9.36
C ALA A 1011 -12.59 -51.48 9.35
N VAL A 1012 -13.03 -52.72 9.19
CA VAL A 1012 -12.21 -53.91 8.95
C VAL A 1012 -12.49 -54.48 7.58
N ARG A 1013 -11.57 -55.24 7.02
CA ARG A 1013 -11.74 -55.91 5.72
C ARG A 1013 -12.90 -56.90 5.79
N GLU A 1014 -13.74 -56.90 4.75
CA GLU A 1014 -14.84 -57.87 4.54
C GLU A 1014 -14.38 -59.32 4.45
#